data_AF-A0A6J2Y418-F1
#
_entry.id   AF-A0A6J2Y418-F1
#
_cell.length_a   1.000
_cell.length_b   1.000
_cell.length_c   1.000
_cell.angle_alpha   90.00
_cell.angle_beta   90.00
_cell.angle_gamma   90.00
#
_symmetry.space_group_name_H-M   'P 1'
#
loop_
_entity.id
_entity.type
_entity.pdbx_description
1 polymer ?
#
loop_
_entity_poly.entity_id
_entity_poly.type
_entity_poly.pdbx_seq_one_letter_code
_entity_poly.pdbx_strand_id
1 'polypeptide(L)'
;MHVAVFEKLLAKVEPVIRRQNRSDGMSAERRLIVTLHIKRDFYVNDLMSGANSVDECINLSKSLANVLEKGCFKLRKWFSNSPEVMVALDEELQSSDIVNMGKQENAKSLGLSKENNNNNNNNNNGVGNQPLTIQSAQVRTGRMRWTKENNIQLMYAYYKTTNIETDMTLYRSRMHKLWTQLQPNIPRTEQNLASQVNSILRRKALSQAELEHIKKRVTDEAGAATGNIETRQSDDAAASDEKDENTTQELKQQQLIRNLASEEWDLKLSANILKYEGLSDETRPSIPKIKVNNEVMRSVKEINILLEQKCLACESLKDTYHLCYAAAVTVCEATGTILGKNTEISIRNNRTKDQIPSWQIRIENNINKTRQKIGKIYNYLDTRTVTSKKCKRDAEKLLLKEAKIPPRAPDRRALALVYLDRLKQKAATMGAKIRRYHESNKRKEHLRLFEKDQKKFYRKLNEETKISNNGLPAKEDMYRFWNSMWGQGVNHSDEYWLAKEEDRNQELEQMADIKIEKEDVQKAIATTQNWKTPGTDKLHNFWLKHFSALHGHLAAHFQRLIDHPEELPKEICMGKTIMIPKSENTQDPKEYRPITCLSNLYKLLTKILCNKITMHLDTNNIIAIEQNGCRRGSKGCQDLVIDNVVGRQVQDKQRHMSAAWIDYKKAYDSVPHSWLKKVLEIYKINPKITEFLNHAMTLWNTKLIVTGPKKTYETRTIKIFQGDSLSPIWFCLALNPLNKILSNSNLGYKVTKRNKVVLNHLMYMDDLKVYANNPEQLQSLLELVSRFSKSIHMEFGLSKCATVHYKKGKLISHENVTLMDGTEIETLKTSAYKYLGMLQTGQIKDKEMKTRMKNTYLKRVKTVCKTYLPGRQKIAAVNRWAIPVLAHTYGVLKWSKTELQEIDRATRRTLSQFRLHHQSSSEIRLYLPRIHGGRGLINVERACNRQNNKLATYFMQRDTYLHPAICELVRGYSSLNLEVPSVQEQLRGKALHGNYANESQAEGIDKSGSIQFLTNINLMGETEGFICAIQDQVVSTRALANPSNTSALDVRVFASVHYTERHDNIAKIIHLEMLKYLKIKNPEKKYYEYRPQELEENEHHKVYWNTQIQTDRSVVHNKPDIVWIDKNEKKAYLIDVAVPLYHNVVKTAKENISKYQDLAFDMRQTYHLKATRVIPLVISSNGLVHIDFEKNLKELKLPENIISQCIKAAILGTVNIVRRVMNMEP
;
A
#
# COMPACT_ATOMS: atom_id res chain seq x y z
N MET A 1 44.14 9.23 -32.94
CA MET A 1 42.92 8.54 -32.43
C MET A 1 41.64 9.32 -32.76
N HIS A 2 41.68 10.65 -32.75
CA HIS A 2 40.53 11.53 -33.04
C HIS A 2 40.06 11.52 -34.51
N VAL A 3 40.96 11.42 -35.50
CA VAL A 3 40.58 11.26 -36.92
C VAL A 3 39.75 9.99 -37.15
N ALA A 4 40.09 8.88 -36.48
CA ALA A 4 39.36 7.61 -36.62
C ALA A 4 37.99 7.60 -35.91
N VAL A 5 37.78 8.49 -34.94
CA VAL A 5 36.47 8.70 -34.29
C VAL A 5 35.61 9.63 -35.16
N PHE A 6 36.23 10.66 -35.76
CA PHE A 6 35.58 11.59 -36.70
C PHE A 6 35.16 10.89 -38.00
N GLU A 7 36.00 10.00 -38.56
CA GLU A 7 35.67 9.15 -39.71
C GLU A 7 34.58 8.10 -39.37
N LYS A 8 34.56 7.56 -38.15
CA LYS A 8 33.48 6.69 -37.67
C LYS A 8 32.16 7.44 -37.46
N LEU A 9 32.22 8.75 -37.19
CA LEU A 9 31.07 9.63 -37.10
C LEU A 9 30.52 9.96 -38.49
N LEU A 10 31.39 10.38 -39.41
CA LEU A 10 31.06 10.59 -40.82
C LEU A 10 30.45 9.33 -41.43
N ALA A 11 31.05 8.15 -41.24
CA ALA A 11 30.50 6.89 -41.78
C ALA A 11 29.13 6.49 -41.20
N LYS A 12 28.70 7.04 -40.06
CA LYS A 12 27.37 6.80 -39.45
C LYS A 12 26.33 7.84 -39.86
N VAL A 13 26.75 9.07 -40.14
CA VAL A 13 25.88 10.19 -40.49
C VAL A 13 25.73 10.32 -42.02
N GLU A 14 26.76 9.98 -42.80
CA GLU A 14 26.82 10.05 -44.27
C GLU A 14 25.76 9.19 -44.98
N PRO A 15 25.34 7.99 -44.52
CA PRO A 15 24.24 7.25 -45.13
C PRO A 15 22.86 7.91 -44.89
N VAL A 16 22.73 8.68 -43.82
CA VAL A 16 21.50 9.41 -43.46
C VAL A 16 21.41 10.70 -44.28
N ILE A 17 22.53 11.41 -44.45
CA ILE A 17 22.65 12.59 -45.32
C ILE A 17 22.50 12.22 -46.81
N ARG A 18 23.15 11.14 -47.29
CA ARG A 18 23.03 10.68 -48.71
C ARG A 18 21.64 10.17 -49.07
N ARG A 19 20.86 9.67 -48.11
CA ARG A 19 19.45 9.30 -48.32
C ARG A 19 18.50 10.49 -48.28
N GLN A 20 18.92 11.64 -47.74
CA GLN A 20 18.11 12.86 -47.66
C GLN A 20 18.09 13.67 -48.97
N ASN A 21 19.16 13.66 -49.77
CA ASN A 21 19.22 14.43 -51.03
C ASN A 21 18.41 13.82 -52.20
N ARG A 22 17.55 12.81 -51.96
CA ARG A 22 16.74 12.17 -53.02
C ARG A 22 15.22 12.12 -52.75
N SER A 23 14.73 12.71 -51.66
CA SER A 23 13.26 12.78 -51.46
C SER A 23 12.86 13.92 -50.55
N ASP A 24 12.13 14.89 -51.10
CA ASP A 24 11.42 15.90 -50.34
C ASP A 24 10.34 15.27 -49.44
N GLY A 25 10.34 15.62 -48.15
CA GLY A 25 9.25 15.37 -47.22
C GLY A 25 9.57 14.45 -46.03
N MET A 26 9.78 15.03 -44.84
CA MET A 26 9.89 14.27 -43.57
C MET A 26 8.63 14.39 -42.70
N SER A 27 8.05 13.26 -42.26
CA SER A 27 7.00 13.21 -41.22
C SER A 27 7.56 13.40 -39.80
N ALA A 28 6.75 13.99 -38.92
CA ALA A 28 7.13 14.42 -37.57
C ALA A 28 7.66 13.29 -36.66
N GLU A 29 7.19 12.05 -36.85
CA GLU A 29 7.63 10.88 -36.06
C GLU A 29 9.07 10.47 -36.35
N ARG A 30 9.53 10.58 -37.61
CA ARG A 30 10.92 10.24 -37.95
C ARG A 30 11.91 11.28 -37.45
N ARG A 31 11.51 12.57 -37.43
CA ARG A 31 12.26 13.67 -36.80
C ARG A 31 12.41 13.43 -35.29
N LEU A 32 11.38 12.90 -34.64
CA LEU A 32 11.39 12.57 -33.21
C LEU A 32 12.32 11.38 -32.90
N ILE A 33 12.33 10.32 -33.72
CA ILE A 33 13.17 9.13 -33.50
C ILE A 33 14.66 9.45 -33.66
N VAL A 34 15.05 10.25 -34.66
CA VAL A 34 16.44 10.67 -34.86
C VAL A 34 16.89 11.61 -33.74
N THR A 35 16.04 12.57 -33.34
CA THR A 35 16.32 13.46 -32.20
C THR A 35 16.45 12.67 -30.89
N LEU A 36 15.65 11.62 -30.71
CA LEU A 36 15.73 10.72 -29.55
C LEU A 36 16.99 9.86 -29.58
N HIS A 37 17.48 9.43 -30.75
CA HIS A 37 18.76 8.70 -30.85
C HIS A 37 19.96 9.60 -30.56
N ILE A 38 20.00 10.82 -31.11
CA ILE A 38 21.06 11.80 -30.82
C ILE A 38 21.05 12.17 -29.33
N LYS A 39 19.88 12.37 -28.71
CA LYS A 39 19.77 12.66 -27.27
C LYS A 39 20.10 11.48 -26.35
N ARG A 40 19.97 10.23 -26.82
CA ARG A 40 20.14 9.04 -25.98
C ARG A 40 21.54 8.44 -26.07
N ASP A 41 22.19 8.55 -27.23
CA ASP A 41 23.44 7.85 -27.52
C ASP A 41 24.62 8.78 -27.87
N PHE A 42 24.46 10.11 -27.78
CA PHE A 42 25.52 11.10 -28.08
C PHE A 42 25.88 11.93 -26.84
N TYR A 43 26.93 11.53 -26.11
CA TYR A 43 27.49 12.32 -25.02
C TYR A 43 28.67 13.14 -25.55
N VAL A 44 28.52 14.46 -25.59
CA VAL A 44 29.57 15.40 -26.05
C VAL A 44 30.84 15.28 -25.20
N ASN A 45 30.68 14.87 -23.94
CA ASN A 45 31.75 14.63 -22.99
C ASN A 45 32.79 13.60 -23.49
N ASP A 46 32.35 12.58 -24.23
CA ASP A 46 33.23 11.51 -24.75
C ASP A 46 34.09 11.99 -25.94
N LEU A 47 33.72 13.11 -26.57
CA LEU A 47 34.48 13.73 -27.66
C LEU A 47 35.55 14.70 -27.11
N MET A 48 35.23 15.40 -26.01
CA MET A 48 36.12 16.38 -25.38
C MET A 48 37.09 15.77 -24.37
N SER A 49 36.80 14.58 -23.83
CA SER A 49 37.65 13.87 -22.86
C SER A 49 39.01 13.40 -23.39
N GLY A 50 39.32 13.68 -24.67
CA GLY A 50 40.59 13.33 -25.30
C GLY A 50 41.40 14.52 -25.82
N ALA A 51 40.98 15.76 -25.58
CA ALA A 51 41.76 16.96 -25.90
C ALA A 51 42.78 17.22 -24.78
N ASN A 52 43.99 17.67 -25.14
CA ASN A 52 45.07 17.88 -24.17
C ASN A 52 45.17 19.35 -23.70
N SER A 53 44.40 20.26 -24.30
CA SER A 53 44.28 21.66 -23.89
C SER A 53 42.85 22.20 -24.06
N VAL A 54 42.54 23.30 -23.37
CA VAL A 54 41.23 23.97 -23.44
C VAL A 54 40.97 24.53 -24.85
N ASP A 55 41.99 25.06 -25.52
CA ASP A 55 41.87 25.58 -26.90
C ASP A 55 41.53 24.48 -27.92
N GLU A 56 42.08 23.28 -27.73
CA GLU A 56 41.80 22.12 -28.58
C GLU A 56 40.33 21.66 -28.40
N CYS A 57 39.81 21.70 -27.17
CA CYS A 57 38.38 21.48 -26.88
C CYS A 57 37.49 22.50 -27.59
N ILE A 58 37.85 23.78 -27.60
CA ILE A 58 37.08 24.84 -28.26
C ILE A 58 37.05 24.64 -29.78
N ASN A 59 38.19 24.31 -30.40
CA ASN A 59 38.25 24.06 -31.85
C ASN A 59 37.48 22.81 -32.29
N LEU A 60 37.52 21.75 -31.49
CA LEU A 60 36.67 20.56 -31.67
C LEU A 60 35.19 20.89 -31.54
N SER A 61 34.83 21.78 -30.60
CA SER A 61 33.45 22.18 -30.38
C SER A 61 32.85 22.91 -31.59
N LYS A 62 33.61 23.86 -32.16
CA LYS A 62 33.23 24.65 -33.34
C LYS A 62 33.12 23.78 -34.60
N SER A 63 34.06 22.83 -34.77
CA SER A 63 34.05 21.89 -35.90
C SER A 63 32.84 20.96 -35.86
N LEU A 64 32.46 20.48 -34.67
CA LEU A 64 31.27 19.64 -34.50
C LEU A 64 29.98 20.41 -34.75
N ALA A 65 29.88 21.65 -34.27
CA ALA A 65 28.73 22.53 -34.52
C ALA A 65 28.50 22.74 -36.03
N ASN A 66 29.56 23.04 -36.78
CA ASN A 66 29.49 23.26 -38.23
C ASN A 66 29.06 21.99 -39.01
N VAL A 67 29.52 20.80 -38.60
CA VAL A 67 29.08 19.52 -39.21
C VAL A 67 27.60 19.23 -38.94
N LEU A 68 27.11 19.52 -37.74
CA LEU A 68 25.71 19.33 -37.39
C LEU A 68 24.80 20.32 -38.12
N GLU A 69 25.26 21.55 -38.30
CA GLU A 69 24.53 22.61 -39.02
C GLU A 69 24.38 22.29 -40.51
N LYS A 70 25.40 21.73 -41.15
CA LYS A 70 25.33 21.19 -42.53
C LYS A 70 24.32 20.04 -42.68
N GLY A 71 23.96 19.36 -41.59
CA GLY A 71 22.89 18.36 -41.54
C GLY A 71 21.52 18.91 -41.08
N CYS A 72 21.37 20.23 -40.94
CA CYS A 72 20.21 20.91 -40.36
C CYS A 72 19.88 20.50 -38.91
N PHE A 73 20.88 20.09 -38.13
CA PHE A 73 20.74 19.76 -36.71
C PHE A 73 21.37 20.85 -35.83
N LYS A 74 20.62 21.33 -34.82
CA LYS A 74 21.13 22.30 -33.83
C LYS A 74 21.44 21.59 -32.50
N LEU A 75 22.70 21.62 -32.06
CA LEU A 75 23.12 21.06 -30.78
C LEU A 75 22.62 21.97 -29.65
N ARG A 76 21.92 21.41 -28.65
CA ARG A 76 21.21 22.19 -27.62
C ARG A 76 21.92 22.32 -26.28
N LYS A 77 22.98 21.54 -26.03
CA LYS A 77 23.69 21.57 -24.74
C LYS A 77 25.10 20.98 -24.86
N TRP A 78 26.08 21.67 -24.28
CA TRP A 78 27.42 21.16 -24.04
C TRP A 78 27.54 20.62 -22.60
N PHE A 79 28.36 19.59 -22.41
CA PHE A 79 28.59 19.00 -21.10
C PHE A 79 30.06 18.58 -21.01
N SER A 80 30.79 19.16 -20.06
CA SER A 80 32.18 18.87 -19.72
C SER A 80 32.32 18.60 -18.22
N ASN A 81 33.21 17.67 -17.84
CA ASN A 81 33.58 17.47 -16.44
C ASN A 81 34.69 18.44 -15.97
N SER A 82 35.32 19.20 -16.88
CA SER A 82 36.27 20.28 -16.55
C SER A 82 35.52 21.62 -16.50
N PRO A 83 35.56 22.33 -15.35
CA PRO A 83 34.97 23.65 -15.22
C PRO A 83 35.61 24.68 -16.17
N GLU A 84 36.92 24.61 -16.42
CA GLU A 84 37.62 25.55 -17.30
C GLU A 84 37.12 25.47 -18.75
N VAL A 85 36.84 24.26 -19.25
CA VAL A 85 36.27 24.05 -20.59
C VAL A 85 34.83 24.54 -20.68
N MET A 86 34.04 24.40 -19.60
CA MET A 86 32.66 24.92 -19.59
C MET A 86 32.62 26.46 -19.60
N VAL A 87 33.59 27.12 -18.95
CA VAL A 87 33.69 28.58 -18.91
C VAL A 87 34.19 29.15 -20.25
N ALA A 88 35.04 28.42 -20.98
CA ALA A 88 35.63 28.88 -22.23
C ALA A 88 34.78 28.62 -23.50
N LEU A 89 33.62 27.96 -23.38
CA LEU A 89 32.66 27.74 -24.47
C LEU A 89 31.67 28.92 -24.56
N ASP A 90 31.46 29.47 -25.76
CA ASP A 90 30.62 30.67 -26.03
C ASP A 90 29.28 30.69 -25.28
N GLU A 91 28.93 31.85 -24.70
CA GLU A 91 27.74 32.05 -23.85
C GLU A 91 26.41 31.74 -24.56
N GLU A 92 26.32 31.90 -25.89
CA GLU A 92 25.11 31.55 -26.65
C GLU A 92 24.78 30.04 -26.61
N LEU A 93 25.76 29.19 -26.36
CA LEU A 93 25.61 27.74 -26.23
C LEU A 93 25.24 27.28 -24.81
N GLN A 94 25.24 28.21 -23.85
CA GLN A 94 25.01 27.92 -22.42
C GLN A 94 23.55 28.10 -21.98
N SER A 95 22.63 28.49 -22.87
CA SER A 95 21.25 28.80 -22.47
C SER A 95 20.30 27.59 -22.37
N SER A 96 19.63 27.54 -21.21
CA SER A 96 18.42 26.80 -20.80
C SER A 96 18.53 25.32 -20.32
N ASP A 97 18.00 25.12 -19.10
CA ASP A 97 17.79 23.90 -18.32
C ASP A 97 19.04 23.24 -17.67
N ILE A 98 19.43 23.79 -16.51
CA ILE A 98 20.27 23.13 -15.52
C ILE A 98 19.41 22.12 -14.74
N VAL A 99 19.53 20.82 -15.07
CA VAL A 99 19.11 19.74 -14.18
C VAL A 99 20.25 19.47 -13.21
N ASN A 100 20.04 19.83 -11.94
CA ASN A 100 21.00 19.60 -10.88
C ASN A 100 21.01 18.09 -10.50
N MET A 101 22.02 17.35 -10.95
CA MET A 101 22.21 15.94 -10.57
C MET A 101 22.87 15.90 -9.18
N GLY A 102 22.11 15.45 -8.18
CA GLY A 102 22.59 15.32 -6.80
C GLY A 102 23.79 14.36 -6.67
N LYS A 103 24.67 14.65 -5.72
CA LYS A 103 25.98 14.03 -5.42
C LYS A 103 25.99 12.52 -5.07
N GLN A 104 25.06 11.69 -5.54
CA GLN A 104 25.10 10.25 -5.27
C GLN A 104 24.67 9.38 -6.46
N GLU A 105 25.46 9.40 -7.53
CA GLU A 105 25.55 8.24 -8.44
C GLU A 105 27.01 8.03 -8.86
N ASN A 106 27.72 7.16 -8.14
CA ASN A 106 29.00 6.61 -8.60
C ASN A 106 28.74 5.64 -9.76
N ALA A 107 28.77 6.15 -10.99
CA ALA A 107 28.88 5.32 -12.17
C ALA A 107 30.32 4.84 -12.33
N LYS A 108 30.54 3.54 -12.08
CA LYS A 108 31.76 2.82 -12.49
C LYS A 108 31.81 2.75 -14.01
N SER A 109 32.70 3.51 -14.64
CA SER A 109 33.18 3.28 -16.00
C SER A 109 34.62 2.75 -15.97
N LEU A 110 34.76 1.53 -16.52
CA LEU A 110 35.92 0.86 -17.12
C LEU A 110 37.34 1.33 -16.73
N GLY A 111 38.04 0.46 -16.00
CA GLY A 111 39.44 0.63 -15.64
C GLY A 111 40.41 0.61 -16.83
N LEU A 112 41.27 1.61 -16.85
CA LEU A 112 42.64 1.58 -17.39
C LEU A 112 43.53 2.26 -16.34
N SER A 113 44.54 1.54 -15.87
CA SER A 113 45.56 2.01 -14.93
C SER A 113 46.75 2.62 -15.67
N LYS A 114 47.39 3.63 -15.08
CA LYS A 114 48.81 3.94 -15.30
C LYS A 114 49.45 4.35 -13.97
N GLU A 115 50.59 3.71 -13.67
CA GLU A 115 51.62 4.09 -12.69
C GLU A 115 52.08 5.55 -12.96
N ASN A 116 52.60 6.36 -12.04
CA ASN A 116 53.70 6.14 -11.08
C ASN A 116 53.81 7.38 -10.17
N ASN A 117 54.18 7.21 -8.89
CA ASN A 117 55.38 7.82 -8.27
C ASN A 117 55.34 7.75 -6.74
N ASN A 118 56.34 7.04 -6.20
CA ASN A 118 56.93 7.30 -4.89
C ASN A 118 57.52 8.72 -4.87
N ASN A 119 57.34 9.44 -3.77
CA ASN A 119 58.48 9.87 -2.94
C ASN A 119 58.05 10.50 -1.61
N ASN A 120 58.77 10.06 -0.58
CA ASN A 120 59.22 10.74 0.63
C ASN A 120 58.25 11.02 1.80
N ASN A 121 58.35 10.12 2.79
CA ASN A 121 58.79 10.38 4.17
C ASN A 121 58.82 11.85 4.65
N ASN A 122 58.13 12.12 5.77
CA ASN A 122 58.82 12.37 7.05
C ASN A 122 57.87 12.52 8.25
N ASN A 123 58.21 11.77 9.31
CA ASN A 123 58.30 12.12 10.73
C ASN A 123 57.11 12.71 11.53
N ASN A 124 56.72 11.86 12.50
CA ASN A 124 56.71 12.08 13.95
C ASN A 124 55.60 12.86 14.68
N ASN A 125 55.19 12.17 15.75
CA ASN A 125 54.79 12.61 17.09
C ASN A 125 53.37 13.14 17.32
N GLY A 126 52.62 12.34 18.08
CA GLY A 126 52.38 12.74 19.46
C GLY A 126 50.93 12.89 19.91
N VAL A 127 50.59 11.99 20.85
CA VAL A 127 49.77 12.24 22.06
C VAL A 127 48.25 12.28 21.92
N GLY A 128 47.61 11.28 22.54
CA GLY A 128 46.66 11.59 23.61
C GLY A 128 45.19 11.21 23.42
N ASN A 129 44.86 10.00 23.89
CA ASN A 129 43.67 9.60 24.66
C ASN A 129 42.24 9.94 24.20
N GLN A 130 41.44 8.89 23.98
CA GLN A 130 40.08 8.71 24.56
C GLN A 130 39.57 7.25 24.39
N PRO A 131 38.56 6.78 25.16
CA PRO A 131 38.74 5.67 26.09
C PRO A 131 38.08 4.34 25.67
N LEU A 132 38.54 3.31 26.38
CA LEU A 132 38.19 1.89 26.31
C LEU A 132 36.67 1.63 26.39
N THR A 133 36.13 1.01 25.34
CA THR A 133 34.89 0.22 25.45
C THR A 133 35.28 -1.24 25.60
N ILE A 134 34.82 -1.85 26.69
CA ILE A 134 35.04 -3.24 27.11
C ILE A 134 34.71 -4.19 25.95
N GLN A 135 35.75 -4.76 25.33
CA GLN A 135 35.60 -5.94 24.50
C GLN A 135 35.44 -7.14 25.42
N SER A 136 34.26 -7.76 25.39
CA SER A 136 34.07 -9.11 25.91
C SER A 136 35.08 -10.03 25.24
N ALA A 137 36.05 -10.53 26.03
CA ALA A 137 37.10 -11.41 25.58
C ALA A 137 36.52 -12.64 24.87
N GLN A 138 36.71 -12.75 23.56
CA GLN A 138 36.57 -14.01 22.86
C GLN A 138 37.73 -14.92 23.29
N VAL A 139 37.45 -15.85 24.19
CA VAL A 139 38.37 -16.94 24.52
C VAL A 139 38.65 -17.72 23.23
N ARG A 140 39.84 -17.52 22.64
CA ARG A 140 40.35 -18.37 21.56
C ARG A 140 40.66 -19.75 22.14
N THR A 141 39.68 -20.65 22.14
CA THR A 141 39.96 -22.06 22.48
C THR A 141 40.70 -22.69 21.31
N GLY A 142 41.98 -23.03 21.50
CA GLY A 142 42.77 -23.78 20.53
C GLY A 142 42.11 -25.08 20.07
N ARG A 143 42.55 -25.57 18.90
CA ARG A 143 42.10 -26.83 18.28
C ARG A 143 42.47 -27.98 19.22
N MET A 144 41.48 -28.54 19.91
CA MET A 144 41.68 -29.69 20.79
C MET A 144 41.60 -30.99 20.02
N ARG A 145 42.44 -31.94 20.44
CA ARG A 145 42.36 -33.33 20.01
C ARG A 145 41.30 -34.04 20.86
N TRP A 146 40.23 -34.49 20.23
CA TRP A 146 39.17 -35.25 20.89
C TRP A 146 39.66 -36.67 21.19
N THR A 147 39.76 -37.02 22.48
CA THR A 147 40.05 -38.38 22.92
C THR A 147 38.78 -39.24 22.89
N LYS A 148 38.95 -40.57 22.93
CA LYS A 148 37.83 -41.51 22.97
C LYS A 148 36.92 -41.26 24.19
N GLU A 149 37.52 -41.02 25.36
CA GLU A 149 36.80 -40.68 26.58
C GLU A 149 35.95 -39.41 26.44
N ASN A 150 36.53 -38.34 25.85
CA ASN A 150 35.80 -37.09 25.62
C ASN A 150 34.62 -37.27 24.64
N ASN A 151 34.73 -38.18 23.67
CA ASN A 151 33.63 -38.52 22.78
C ASN A 151 32.54 -39.33 23.50
N ILE A 152 32.91 -40.26 24.40
CA ILE A 152 31.96 -41.05 25.21
C ILE A 152 31.16 -40.11 26.12
N GLN A 153 31.83 -39.22 26.86
CA GLN A 153 31.17 -38.25 27.75
C GLN A 153 30.27 -37.28 26.98
N LEU A 154 30.68 -36.87 25.77
CA LEU A 154 29.88 -36.01 24.91
C LEU A 154 28.63 -36.72 24.40
N MET A 155 28.76 -37.98 23.97
CA MET A 155 27.62 -38.79 23.53
C MET A 155 26.67 -39.14 24.68
N TYR A 156 27.20 -39.35 25.90
CA TYR A 156 26.38 -39.49 27.11
C TYR A 156 25.58 -38.20 27.39
N ALA A 157 26.23 -37.04 27.35
CA ALA A 157 25.54 -35.76 27.54
C ALA A 157 24.48 -35.50 26.47
N TYR A 158 24.77 -35.89 25.23
CA TYR A 158 23.83 -35.82 24.11
C TYR A 158 22.61 -36.72 24.32
N TYR A 159 22.79 -38.02 24.62
CA TYR A 159 21.67 -38.94 24.82
C TYR A 159 20.85 -38.62 26.08
N LYS A 160 21.50 -38.17 27.16
CA LYS A 160 20.82 -37.76 28.40
C LYS A 160 19.97 -36.50 28.20
N THR A 161 20.44 -35.53 27.42
CA THR A 161 19.70 -34.26 27.19
C THR A 161 18.68 -34.32 26.07
N THR A 162 18.79 -35.30 25.17
CA THR A 162 17.81 -35.55 24.10
C THR A 162 16.80 -36.64 24.47
N ASN A 163 16.91 -37.23 25.67
CA ASN A 163 16.15 -38.41 26.07
C ASN A 163 16.20 -39.52 25.01
N ILE A 164 17.42 -39.91 24.65
CA ILE A 164 17.70 -40.88 23.57
C ILE A 164 17.05 -40.43 22.25
N GLU A 165 17.33 -39.17 21.88
CA GLU A 165 16.95 -38.58 20.58
C GLU A 165 15.44 -38.36 20.40
N THR A 166 14.63 -38.45 21.46
CA THR A 166 13.19 -38.19 21.44
C THR A 166 12.82 -36.71 21.60
N ASP A 167 13.63 -35.92 22.31
CA ASP A 167 13.45 -34.47 22.49
C ASP A 167 14.66 -33.68 21.97
N MET A 168 14.52 -33.15 20.75
CA MET A 168 15.56 -32.37 20.07
C MET A 168 15.43 -30.85 20.27
N THR A 169 14.51 -30.39 21.12
CA THR A 169 14.22 -28.97 21.29
C THR A 169 15.25 -28.33 22.22
N LEU A 170 15.95 -27.26 21.82
CA LEU A 170 16.98 -26.61 22.66
C LEU A 170 18.09 -27.54 23.20
N TYR A 171 18.28 -28.73 22.61
CA TYR A 171 19.20 -29.75 23.12
C TYR A 171 20.65 -29.25 23.20
N ARG A 172 21.08 -28.34 22.31
CA ARG A 172 22.44 -27.81 22.29
C ARG A 172 22.80 -27.04 23.56
N SER A 173 21.84 -26.28 24.11
CA SER A 173 22.06 -25.51 25.33
C SER A 173 22.03 -26.40 26.57
N ARG A 174 21.10 -27.37 26.61
CA ARG A 174 21.04 -28.39 27.66
C ARG A 174 22.30 -29.28 27.68
N MET A 175 22.73 -29.76 26.51
CA MET A 175 23.94 -30.56 26.32
C MET A 175 25.19 -29.78 26.72
N HIS A 176 25.28 -28.49 26.36
CA HIS A 176 26.39 -27.63 26.78
C HIS A 176 26.43 -27.46 28.30
N LYS A 177 25.29 -27.21 28.94
CA LYS A 177 25.20 -27.12 30.42
C LYS A 177 25.68 -28.40 31.09
N LEU A 178 25.22 -29.56 30.61
CA LEU A 178 25.63 -30.87 31.15
C LEU A 178 27.11 -31.18 30.85
N TRP A 179 27.61 -30.81 29.67
CA TRP A 179 29.03 -30.94 29.32
C TRP A 179 29.91 -30.09 30.23
N THR A 180 29.54 -28.85 30.53
CA THR A 180 30.30 -27.99 31.45
C THR A 180 30.34 -28.57 32.86
N GLN A 181 29.31 -29.32 33.28
CA GLN A 181 29.30 -30.03 34.56
C GLN A 181 30.20 -31.28 34.53
N LEU A 182 30.15 -32.06 33.46
CA LEU A 182 30.94 -33.29 33.32
C LEU A 182 32.42 -33.03 33.03
N GLN A 183 32.73 -31.93 32.33
CA GLN A 183 34.07 -31.57 31.84
C GLN A 183 34.35 -30.07 32.05
N PRO A 184 34.39 -29.58 33.31
CA PRO A 184 34.55 -28.16 33.62
C PRO A 184 35.88 -27.58 33.13
N ASN A 185 36.92 -28.43 33.00
CA ASN A 185 38.26 -28.03 32.55
C ASN A 185 38.39 -27.93 31.01
N ILE A 186 37.31 -28.19 30.25
CA ILE A 186 37.33 -28.20 28.77
C ILE A 186 36.24 -27.27 28.22
N PRO A 187 36.50 -25.95 28.17
CA PRO A 187 35.51 -24.96 27.72
C PRO A 187 35.27 -25.10 26.21
N ARG A 188 34.00 -25.30 25.82
CA ARG A 188 33.57 -25.44 24.42
C ARG A 188 32.25 -24.73 24.19
N THR A 189 32.08 -24.11 23.03
CA THR A 189 30.78 -23.50 22.68
C THR A 189 29.74 -24.56 22.32
N GLU A 190 28.45 -24.24 22.48
CA GLU A 190 27.33 -25.10 22.05
C GLU A 190 27.51 -25.62 20.61
N GLN A 191 27.97 -24.76 19.71
CA GLN A 191 28.20 -25.09 18.31
C GLN A 191 29.39 -26.05 18.11
N ASN A 192 30.44 -25.96 18.92
CA ASN A 192 31.58 -26.89 18.84
C ASN A 192 31.17 -28.29 19.27
N LEU A 193 30.44 -28.42 20.36
CA LEU A 193 29.94 -29.70 20.88
C LEU A 193 28.99 -30.37 19.88
N ALA A 194 28.01 -29.63 19.35
CA ALA A 194 27.07 -30.17 18.35
C ALA A 194 27.77 -30.59 17.04
N SER A 195 28.80 -29.85 16.62
CA SER A 195 29.59 -30.21 15.44
C SER A 195 30.40 -31.49 15.67
N GLN A 196 30.89 -31.70 16.90
CA GLN A 196 31.62 -32.90 17.27
C GLN A 196 30.71 -34.13 17.38
N VAL A 197 29.51 -34.02 17.95
CA VAL A 197 28.50 -35.11 17.95
C VAL A 197 28.24 -35.61 16.52
N ASN A 198 27.98 -34.68 15.59
CA ASN A 198 27.80 -35.02 14.17
C ASN A 198 29.04 -35.67 13.56
N SER A 199 30.25 -35.27 13.98
CA SER A 199 31.50 -35.86 13.53
C SER A 199 31.67 -37.30 14.05
N ILE A 200 31.34 -37.56 15.32
CA ILE A 200 31.39 -38.88 15.95
C ILE A 200 30.45 -39.85 15.23
N LEU A 201 29.19 -39.43 15.03
CA LEU A 201 28.17 -40.24 14.34
C LEU A 201 28.53 -40.49 12.87
N ARG A 202 29.02 -39.47 12.16
CA ARG A 202 29.35 -39.59 10.72
C ARG A 202 30.62 -40.42 10.46
N ARG A 203 31.63 -40.30 11.32
CA ARG A 203 32.92 -40.99 11.16
C ARG A 203 32.97 -42.34 11.87
N LYS A 204 31.91 -42.75 12.55
CA LYS A 204 31.87 -43.94 13.42
C LYS A 204 33.05 -43.96 14.41
N ALA A 205 33.30 -42.81 15.04
CA ALA A 205 34.45 -42.65 15.95
C ALA A 205 34.29 -43.41 17.28
N LEU A 206 33.09 -43.93 17.55
CA LEU A 206 32.76 -44.92 18.57
C LEU A 206 32.06 -46.10 17.87
N SER A 207 32.29 -47.31 18.37
CA SER A 207 31.64 -48.51 17.84
C SER A 207 30.15 -48.55 18.17
N GLN A 208 29.38 -49.34 17.44
CA GLN A 208 27.93 -49.49 17.68
C GLN A 208 27.65 -50.05 19.09
N ALA A 209 28.45 -51.02 19.54
CA ALA A 209 28.36 -51.58 20.89
C ALA A 209 28.65 -50.53 21.99
N GLU A 210 29.58 -49.59 21.75
CA GLU A 210 29.87 -48.50 22.69
C GLU A 210 28.72 -47.50 22.77
N LEU A 211 28.10 -47.15 21.64
CA LEU A 211 26.94 -46.26 21.63
C LEU A 211 25.72 -46.90 22.30
N GLU A 212 25.50 -48.20 22.10
CA GLU A 212 24.44 -48.97 22.77
C GLU A 212 24.68 -49.08 24.27
N HIS A 213 25.93 -49.29 24.71
CA HIS A 213 26.29 -49.27 26.12
C HIS A 213 26.04 -47.89 26.77
N ILE A 214 26.32 -46.79 26.07
CA ILE A 214 26.02 -45.44 26.55
C ILE A 214 24.51 -45.21 26.63
N LYS A 215 23.73 -45.65 25.62
CA LYS A 215 22.26 -45.57 25.64
C LYS A 215 21.67 -46.39 26.80
N LYS A 216 22.18 -47.60 27.02
CA LYS A 216 21.80 -48.48 28.13
C LYS A 216 22.08 -47.83 29.50
N ARG A 217 23.25 -47.19 29.67
CA ARG A 217 23.56 -46.43 30.89
C ARG A 217 22.58 -45.29 31.15
N VAL A 218 22.14 -44.58 30.10
CA VAL A 218 21.15 -43.50 30.21
C VAL A 218 19.75 -44.04 30.54
N THR A 219 19.35 -45.19 29.97
CA THR A 219 18.06 -45.83 30.32
C THR A 219 18.04 -46.38 31.74
N ASP A 220 19.12 -47.00 32.20
CA ASP A 220 19.22 -47.59 33.54
C ASP A 220 19.16 -46.49 34.62
N GLU A 221 19.80 -45.34 34.37
CA GLU A 221 19.70 -44.14 35.23
C GLU A 221 18.29 -43.51 35.22
N ALA A 222 17.53 -43.62 34.13
CA ALA A 222 16.16 -43.13 34.04
C ALA A 222 15.14 -44.08 34.70
N GLY A 223 15.37 -45.39 34.64
CA GLY A 223 14.53 -46.42 35.27
C GLY A 223 14.62 -46.44 36.80
N ALA A 224 15.76 -46.05 37.38
CA ALA A 224 15.91 -45.92 38.84
C ALA A 224 15.07 -44.77 39.45
N ALA A 225 14.55 -43.84 38.64
CA ALA A 225 13.74 -42.70 39.09
C ALA A 225 12.22 -42.95 38.99
N THR A 226 11.78 -44.15 38.57
CA THR A 226 10.36 -44.49 38.34
C THR A 226 9.96 -45.82 38.98
N GLY A 227 10.33 -46.00 40.25
CA GLY A 227 9.77 -47.04 41.13
C GLY A 227 8.77 -46.45 42.11
N ASN A 228 7.48 -46.42 41.72
CA ASN A 228 6.29 -46.51 42.57
C ASN A 228 5.06 -46.08 41.77
N ILE A 229 4.29 -47.06 41.30
CA ILE A 229 2.81 -47.15 41.37
C ILE A 229 2.48 -48.52 40.75
N GLU A 230 2.07 -49.42 41.63
CA GLU A 230 1.60 -50.77 41.30
C GLU A 230 0.20 -50.73 40.66
N THR A 231 0.10 -51.47 39.56
CA THR A 231 -1.00 -52.36 39.13
C THR A 231 -2.28 -52.45 39.97
N ARG A 232 -3.43 -52.35 39.30
CA ARG A 232 -4.54 -53.31 39.47
C ARG A 232 -5.18 -53.65 38.12
N GLN A 233 -5.48 -54.94 38.01
CA GLN A 233 -5.88 -55.69 36.83
C GLN A 233 -7.36 -55.49 36.45
N SER A 234 -7.61 -55.90 35.20
CA SER A 234 -8.87 -56.21 34.53
C SER A 234 -9.89 -56.98 35.37
N ASP A 235 -11.17 -56.65 35.16
CA ASP A 235 -12.26 -57.62 35.08
C ASP A 235 -13.19 -57.21 33.93
N ASP A 236 -13.46 -58.18 33.05
CA ASP A 236 -14.46 -58.15 31.98
C ASP A 236 -15.88 -58.29 32.57
N ALA A 237 -16.86 -57.53 32.06
CA ALA A 237 -18.18 -58.06 31.65
C ALA A 237 -19.16 -56.95 31.23
N ALA A 238 -20.02 -57.32 30.28
CA ALA A 238 -21.34 -56.76 29.96
C ALA A 238 -21.38 -55.49 29.09
N ALA A 239 -21.47 -55.76 27.79
CA ALA A 239 -21.98 -54.84 26.77
C ALA A 239 -23.51 -54.72 26.86
N SER A 240 -24.00 -53.50 27.08
CA SER A 240 -25.20 -52.90 26.45
C SER A 240 -25.55 -51.63 27.23
N ASP A 241 -25.38 -50.45 26.58
CA ASP A 241 -25.97 -49.13 26.92
C ASP A 241 -25.01 -47.91 26.80
N GLU A 242 -23.88 -48.03 26.10
CA GLU A 242 -22.99 -46.89 25.82
C GLU A 242 -23.32 -46.18 24.49
N LYS A 243 -24.41 -45.40 24.43
CA LYS A 243 -24.53 -44.34 23.40
C LYS A 243 -24.96 -42.96 23.91
N ASP A 244 -25.46 -42.85 25.14
CA ASP A 244 -25.84 -41.56 25.73
C ASP A 244 -24.85 -41.03 26.80
N GLU A 245 -23.98 -41.87 27.36
CA GLU A 245 -22.93 -41.42 28.31
C GLU A 245 -21.71 -40.80 27.62
N ASN A 246 -21.33 -41.25 26.41
CA ASN A 246 -20.16 -40.73 25.70
C ASN A 246 -20.35 -39.27 25.28
N THR A 247 -21.57 -38.86 24.92
CA THR A 247 -21.87 -37.45 24.61
C THR A 247 -21.82 -36.58 25.87
N THR A 248 -22.21 -37.13 27.02
CA THR A 248 -22.20 -36.44 28.32
C THR A 248 -20.78 -36.34 28.89
N GLN A 249 -19.92 -37.35 28.70
CA GLN A 249 -18.50 -37.31 29.05
C GLN A 249 -17.70 -36.41 28.11
N GLU A 250 -17.95 -36.42 26.79
CA GLU A 250 -17.34 -35.46 25.87
C GLU A 250 -17.75 -34.02 26.19
N LEU A 251 -19.02 -33.77 26.55
CA LEU A 251 -19.49 -32.46 27.01
C LEU A 251 -18.80 -32.05 28.31
N LYS A 252 -18.69 -32.95 29.30
CA LYS A 252 -17.96 -32.69 30.56
C LYS A 252 -16.47 -32.44 30.32
N GLN A 253 -15.83 -33.17 29.41
CA GLN A 253 -14.42 -33.00 29.08
C GLN A 253 -14.17 -31.72 28.26
N GLN A 254 -15.06 -31.37 27.32
CA GLN A 254 -15.03 -30.08 26.64
C GLN A 254 -15.28 -28.92 27.60
N GLN A 255 -16.13 -29.10 28.61
CA GLN A 255 -16.39 -28.11 29.65
C GLN A 255 -15.21 -27.98 30.61
N LEU A 256 -14.56 -29.08 30.98
CA LEU A 256 -13.32 -29.08 31.76
C LEU A 256 -12.16 -28.41 31.01
N ILE A 257 -12.00 -28.69 29.71
CA ILE A 257 -11.01 -28.03 28.84
C ILE A 257 -11.31 -26.54 28.70
N ARG A 258 -12.59 -26.14 28.61
CA ARG A 258 -12.99 -24.72 28.62
C ARG A 258 -12.69 -24.06 29.95
N ASN A 259 -12.93 -24.73 31.08
CA ASN A 259 -12.66 -24.21 32.42
C ASN A 259 -11.15 -24.04 32.65
N LEU A 260 -10.33 -25.04 32.31
CA LEU A 260 -8.86 -24.97 32.38
C LEU A 260 -8.28 -23.88 31.46
N ALA A 261 -8.84 -23.72 30.25
CA ALA A 261 -8.43 -22.65 29.34
C ALA A 261 -8.81 -21.26 29.87
N SER A 262 -9.97 -21.12 30.52
CA SER A 262 -10.41 -19.87 31.14
C SER A 262 -9.52 -19.47 32.32
N GLU A 263 -9.08 -20.45 33.13
CA GLU A 263 -8.12 -20.23 34.23
C GLU A 263 -6.76 -19.74 33.71
N GLU A 264 -6.25 -20.30 32.60
CA GLU A 264 -4.99 -19.84 32.00
C GLU A 264 -5.07 -18.38 31.53
N TRP A 265 -6.21 -17.97 30.95
CA TRP A 265 -6.43 -16.58 30.56
C TRP A 265 -6.54 -15.65 31.77
N ASP A 266 -7.20 -16.08 32.85
CA ASP A 266 -7.32 -15.29 34.07
C ASP A 266 -5.97 -15.08 34.76
N LEU A 267 -5.14 -16.11 34.82
CA LEU A 267 -3.77 -16.01 35.35
C LEU A 267 -2.92 -15.04 34.53
N LYS A 268 -2.97 -15.12 33.19
CA LYS A 268 -2.22 -14.20 32.30
C LYS A 268 -2.71 -12.76 32.44
N LEU A 269 -4.02 -12.55 32.50
CA LEU A 269 -4.61 -11.22 32.67
C LEU A 269 -4.22 -10.64 34.04
N SER A 270 -4.38 -11.41 35.11
CA SER A 270 -4.06 -11.00 36.48
C SER A 270 -2.56 -10.67 36.63
N ALA A 271 -1.67 -11.47 36.04
CA ALA A 271 -0.24 -11.19 36.01
C ALA A 271 0.07 -9.87 35.28
N ASN A 272 -0.60 -9.59 34.16
CA ASN A 272 -0.43 -8.34 33.43
C ASN A 272 -1.04 -7.13 34.15
N ILE A 273 -2.14 -7.29 34.87
CA ILE A 273 -2.70 -6.24 35.73
C ILE A 273 -1.66 -5.83 36.77
N LEU A 274 -1.13 -6.78 37.56
CA LEU A 274 -0.11 -6.53 38.58
C LEU A 274 1.18 -5.93 37.98
N LYS A 275 1.63 -6.46 36.84
CA LYS A 275 2.86 -6.02 36.17
C LYS A 275 2.82 -4.55 35.73
N TYR A 276 1.65 -4.09 35.28
CA TYR A 276 1.49 -2.72 34.81
C TYR A 276 0.91 -1.80 35.88
N GLU A 277 0.35 -2.35 36.95
CA GLU A 277 0.18 -1.82 38.31
C GLU A 277 0.92 -0.51 38.60
N GLY A 278 0.26 0.64 38.76
CA GLY A 278 0.92 1.87 39.23
C GLY A 278 1.94 2.53 38.28
N LEU A 279 2.24 1.96 37.11
CA LEU A 279 3.14 2.56 36.14
C LEU A 279 2.53 3.79 35.46
N SER A 280 3.31 4.86 35.36
CA SER A 280 2.91 6.07 34.63
C SER A 280 2.74 5.79 33.13
N ASP A 281 1.81 6.50 32.49
CA ASP A 281 1.54 6.37 31.05
C ASP A 281 2.80 6.58 30.19
N GLU A 282 3.76 7.39 30.66
CA GLU A 282 5.03 7.65 29.97
C GLU A 282 5.95 6.41 29.93
N THR A 283 5.96 5.57 30.96
CA THR A 283 6.86 4.41 31.08
C THR A 283 6.33 3.14 30.41
N ARG A 284 5.01 3.01 30.24
CA ARG A 284 4.39 1.81 29.63
C ARG A 284 4.86 1.56 28.19
N PRO A 285 5.02 0.31 27.72
CA PRO A 285 5.33 0.07 26.31
C PRO A 285 4.15 0.47 25.40
N SER A 286 4.44 0.89 24.17
CA SER A 286 3.36 1.17 23.19
C SER A 286 2.77 -0.13 22.66
N ILE A 287 1.44 -0.25 22.67
CA ILE A 287 0.73 -1.39 22.11
C ILE A 287 0.78 -1.30 20.58
N PRO A 288 1.32 -2.30 19.86
CA PRO A 288 1.42 -2.25 18.40
C PRO A 288 0.06 -2.46 17.70
N LYS A 289 -0.02 -2.03 16.44
CA LYS A 289 -1.17 -2.35 15.57
C LYS A 289 -1.11 -3.82 15.18
N ILE A 290 -2.15 -4.57 15.52
CA ILE A 290 -2.28 -5.99 15.18
C ILE A 290 -3.18 -6.21 13.96
N LYS A 291 -2.93 -7.28 13.20
CA LYS A 291 -3.82 -7.69 12.10
C LYS A 291 -5.00 -8.43 12.71
N VAL A 292 -6.20 -7.89 12.56
CA VAL A 292 -7.43 -8.55 13.03
C VAL A 292 -7.65 -9.83 12.21
N ASN A 293 -7.61 -10.98 12.88
CA ASN A 293 -7.91 -12.31 12.35
C ASN A 293 -8.85 -13.04 13.34
N ASN A 294 -9.32 -14.23 12.96
CA ASN A 294 -10.25 -15.00 13.80
C ASN A 294 -9.65 -15.37 15.17
N GLU A 295 -8.34 -15.61 15.24
CA GLU A 295 -7.60 -15.91 16.46
C GLU A 295 -7.60 -14.71 17.43
N VAL A 296 -7.19 -13.52 16.97
CA VAL A 296 -7.26 -12.28 17.75
C VAL A 296 -8.68 -12.03 18.25
N MET A 297 -9.68 -12.19 17.38
CA MET A 297 -11.08 -11.97 17.78
C MET A 297 -11.58 -13.01 18.79
N ARG A 298 -11.06 -14.25 18.75
CA ARG A 298 -11.34 -15.26 19.77
C ARG A 298 -10.72 -14.88 21.11
N SER A 299 -9.42 -14.55 21.14
CA SER A 299 -8.74 -14.09 22.37
C SER A 299 -9.41 -12.87 23.00
N VAL A 300 -9.87 -11.92 22.17
CA VAL A 300 -10.62 -10.75 22.63
C VAL A 300 -11.94 -11.13 23.28
N LYS A 301 -12.66 -12.15 22.77
CA LYS A 301 -13.90 -12.64 23.39
C LYS A 301 -13.65 -13.26 24.76
N GLU A 302 -12.63 -14.13 24.87
CA GLU A 302 -12.28 -14.77 26.16
C GLU A 302 -11.92 -13.70 27.21
N ILE A 303 -11.05 -12.76 26.85
CA ILE A 303 -10.68 -11.65 27.74
C ILE A 303 -11.88 -10.79 28.10
N ASN A 304 -12.80 -10.53 27.16
CA ASN A 304 -13.97 -9.72 27.44
C ASN A 304 -14.93 -10.36 28.45
N ILE A 305 -14.98 -11.71 28.54
CA ILE A 305 -15.75 -12.41 29.58
C ILE A 305 -15.11 -12.17 30.96
N LEU A 306 -13.79 -12.33 31.07
CA LEU A 306 -13.06 -12.10 32.32
C LEU A 306 -13.14 -10.64 32.79
N LEU A 307 -13.15 -9.70 31.84
CA LEU A 307 -13.30 -8.28 32.14
C LEU A 307 -14.60 -7.94 32.85
N GLU A 308 -15.70 -8.68 32.63
CA GLU A 308 -16.99 -8.44 33.27
C GLU A 308 -16.94 -8.63 34.79
N GLN A 309 -16.09 -9.55 35.27
CA GLN A 309 -15.87 -9.77 36.70
C GLN A 309 -14.82 -8.80 37.26
N LYS A 310 -13.69 -8.65 36.56
CA LYS A 310 -12.56 -7.84 37.04
C LYS A 310 -12.86 -6.34 37.08
N CYS A 311 -13.78 -5.84 36.25
CA CYS A 311 -14.13 -4.42 36.24
C CYS A 311 -14.94 -3.97 37.47
N LEU A 312 -15.55 -4.89 38.21
CA LEU A 312 -16.30 -4.57 39.44
C LEU A 312 -15.41 -3.96 40.52
N ALA A 313 -14.11 -4.24 40.49
CA ALA A 313 -13.11 -3.67 41.39
C ALA A 313 -12.57 -2.30 40.93
N CYS A 314 -13.02 -1.77 39.78
CA CYS A 314 -12.56 -0.48 39.28
C CYS A 314 -13.36 0.67 39.90
N GLU A 315 -12.73 1.42 40.80
CA GLU A 315 -13.36 2.57 41.47
C GLU A 315 -13.21 3.86 40.66
N SER A 316 -12.11 4.00 39.92
CA SER A 316 -11.81 5.18 39.11
C SER A 316 -11.73 4.92 37.60
N LEU A 317 -11.85 5.98 36.81
CA LEU A 317 -11.61 5.91 35.36
C LEU A 317 -10.20 5.39 35.03
N LYS A 318 -9.22 5.70 35.89
CA LYS A 318 -7.84 5.26 35.74
C LYS A 318 -7.73 3.74 35.89
N ASP A 319 -8.47 3.13 36.81
CA ASP A 319 -8.44 1.68 37.04
C ASP A 319 -9.05 0.94 35.86
N THR A 320 -10.23 1.40 35.39
CA THR A 320 -10.88 0.86 34.19
C THR A 320 -9.95 0.97 32.97
N TYR A 321 -9.24 2.08 32.84
CA TYR A 321 -8.26 2.30 31.78
C TYR A 321 -7.07 1.34 31.89
N HIS A 322 -6.55 1.15 33.09
CA HIS A 322 -5.42 0.29 33.40
C HIS A 322 -5.73 -1.17 33.09
N LEU A 323 -6.90 -1.61 33.51
CA LEU A 323 -7.46 -2.91 33.20
C LEU A 323 -7.58 -3.13 31.69
N CYS A 324 -8.08 -2.12 30.95
CA CYS A 324 -8.15 -2.17 29.49
C CYS A 324 -6.76 -2.31 28.84
N TYR A 325 -5.75 -1.62 29.35
CA TYR A 325 -4.37 -1.71 28.87
C TYR A 325 -3.79 -3.11 29.13
N ALA A 326 -3.94 -3.64 30.34
CA ALA A 326 -3.48 -4.99 30.71
C ALA A 326 -4.17 -6.07 29.87
N ALA A 327 -5.48 -5.94 29.64
CA ALA A 327 -6.24 -6.81 28.76
C ALA A 327 -5.72 -6.78 27.30
N ALA A 328 -5.45 -5.59 26.77
CA ALA A 328 -4.89 -5.42 25.44
C ALA A 328 -3.50 -6.06 25.29
N VAL A 329 -2.65 -5.88 26.31
CA VAL A 329 -1.32 -6.51 26.37
C VAL A 329 -1.45 -8.03 26.40
N THR A 330 -2.36 -8.57 27.21
CA THR A 330 -2.60 -10.02 27.33
C THR A 330 -2.97 -10.64 25.99
N VAL A 331 -3.86 -9.99 25.22
CA VAL A 331 -4.18 -10.43 23.85
C VAL A 331 -2.97 -10.34 22.91
N CYS A 332 -2.14 -9.30 23.04
CA CYS A 332 -0.95 -9.15 22.20
C CYS A 332 0.09 -10.25 22.49
N GLU A 333 0.35 -10.56 23.76
CA GLU A 333 1.28 -11.60 24.17
C GLU A 333 0.79 -12.98 23.75
N ALA A 334 -0.50 -13.28 23.92
CA ALA A 334 -1.08 -14.55 23.52
C ALA A 334 -1.04 -14.78 22.00
N THR A 335 -1.06 -13.71 21.20
CA THR A 335 -0.98 -13.78 19.73
C THR A 335 0.46 -13.68 19.20
N GLY A 336 1.47 -13.77 20.08
CA GLY A 336 2.89 -13.73 19.72
C GLY A 336 3.40 -12.34 19.30
N THR A 337 2.70 -11.27 19.68
CA THR A 337 3.04 -9.90 19.32
C THR A 337 3.96 -9.26 20.37
N ILE A 338 5.18 -8.89 19.96
CA ILE A 338 6.18 -8.28 20.85
C ILE A 338 5.89 -6.78 21.08
N LEU A 339 5.69 -6.38 22.34
CA LEU A 339 5.51 -4.98 22.75
C LEU A 339 6.81 -4.15 22.57
N GLY A 340 6.68 -2.85 22.30
CA GLY A 340 7.82 -1.91 22.33
C GLY A 340 8.73 -1.84 21.08
N LYS A 341 8.52 -2.66 20.04
CA LYS A 341 9.38 -2.64 18.82
C LYS A 341 8.96 -1.64 17.72
N ASN A 342 8.44 -0.47 18.09
CA ASN A 342 8.09 0.57 17.11
C ASN A 342 8.80 1.89 17.40
N THR A 343 10.10 1.96 17.07
CA THR A 343 10.71 3.13 16.37
C THR A 343 12.19 2.88 16.08
N GLU A 344 12.99 2.36 17.00
CA GLU A 344 14.45 2.31 16.80
C GLU A 344 15.02 0.94 16.42
N ILE A 345 14.52 -0.14 17.02
CA ILE A 345 14.95 -1.50 16.68
C ILE A 345 14.38 -1.93 15.33
N SER A 346 13.22 -1.45 14.91
CA SER A 346 12.73 -1.67 13.54
C SER A 346 13.60 -0.95 12.51
N ILE A 347 14.26 0.15 12.86
CA ILE A 347 15.22 0.84 11.98
C ILE A 347 16.58 0.12 12.01
N ARG A 348 17.06 -0.33 13.18
CA ARG A 348 18.30 -1.13 13.28
C ARG A 348 18.17 -2.54 12.67
N ASN A 349 17.03 -3.22 12.85
CA ASN A 349 16.76 -4.54 12.26
C ASN A 349 16.26 -4.48 10.80
N ASN A 350 15.79 -3.34 10.32
CA ASN A 350 15.63 -3.13 8.87
C ASN A 350 16.95 -2.73 8.21
N ARG A 351 17.87 -2.06 8.92
CA ARG A 351 19.23 -1.81 8.42
C ARG A 351 20.04 -3.10 8.24
N THR A 352 19.73 -4.18 8.96
CA THR A 352 20.34 -5.50 8.72
C THR A 352 19.66 -6.31 7.61
N LYS A 353 18.61 -5.79 6.94
CA LYS A 353 17.84 -6.51 5.90
C LYS A 353 18.09 -6.09 4.45
N ASP A 354 19.11 -5.26 4.20
CA ASP A 354 19.59 -4.92 2.86
C ASP A 354 20.95 -5.57 2.53
N GLN A 355 21.27 -6.74 3.12
CA GLN A 355 22.37 -7.53 2.58
C GLN A 355 21.94 -8.17 1.26
N ILE A 356 22.55 -7.70 0.17
CA ILE A 356 22.43 -8.32 -1.15
C ILE A 356 22.71 -9.82 -1.00
N PRO A 357 21.79 -10.72 -1.39
CA PRO A 357 21.99 -12.15 -1.20
C PRO A 357 23.32 -12.62 -1.82
N SER A 358 24.03 -13.53 -1.15
CA SER A 358 25.34 -14.00 -1.63
C SER A 358 25.29 -14.61 -3.03
N TRP A 359 24.15 -15.20 -3.42
CA TRP A 359 23.94 -15.70 -4.78
C TRP A 359 23.83 -14.56 -5.81
N GLN A 360 23.25 -13.41 -5.45
CA GLN A 360 23.16 -12.24 -6.32
C GLN A 360 24.56 -11.67 -6.57
N ILE A 361 25.35 -11.46 -5.51
CA ILE A 361 26.75 -11.03 -5.61
C ILE A 361 27.56 -11.99 -6.51
N ARG A 362 27.35 -13.30 -6.35
CA ARG A 362 27.99 -14.33 -7.19
C ARG A 362 27.61 -14.19 -8.67
N ILE A 363 26.33 -13.95 -8.98
CA ILE A 363 25.87 -13.76 -10.37
C ILE A 363 26.40 -12.44 -10.93
N GLU A 364 26.41 -11.35 -10.17
CA GLU A 364 26.98 -10.06 -10.58
C GLU A 364 28.48 -10.19 -10.90
N ASN A 365 29.23 -10.89 -10.06
CA ASN A 365 30.63 -11.22 -10.31
C ASN A 365 30.80 -12.07 -11.58
N ASN A 366 29.93 -13.05 -11.82
CA ASN A 366 29.94 -13.84 -13.05
C ASN A 366 29.59 -13.02 -14.29
N ILE A 367 28.67 -12.06 -14.19
CA ILE A 367 28.36 -11.10 -15.26
C ILE A 367 29.60 -10.25 -15.56
N ASN A 368 30.27 -9.72 -14.55
CA ASN A 368 31.49 -8.92 -14.72
C ASN A 368 32.61 -9.71 -15.38
N LYS A 369 32.86 -10.95 -14.94
CA LYS A 369 33.82 -11.86 -15.60
C LYS A 369 33.44 -12.14 -17.05
N THR A 370 32.15 -12.33 -17.34
CA THR A 370 31.66 -12.58 -18.71
C THR A 370 31.82 -11.33 -19.59
N ARG A 371 31.54 -10.14 -19.06
CA ARG A 371 31.76 -8.85 -19.74
C ARG A 371 33.23 -8.61 -20.07
N GLN A 372 34.15 -8.96 -19.15
CA GLN A 372 35.58 -8.90 -19.44
C GLN A 372 35.98 -9.83 -20.59
N LYS A 373 35.44 -11.06 -20.64
CA LYS A 373 35.67 -11.98 -21.77
C LYS A 373 35.11 -11.43 -23.08
N ILE A 374 33.90 -10.85 -23.06
CA ILE A 374 33.28 -10.18 -24.21
C ILE A 374 34.22 -9.07 -24.72
N GLY A 375 34.72 -8.21 -23.84
CA GLY A 375 35.64 -7.13 -24.21
C GLY A 375 36.94 -7.65 -24.85
N LYS A 376 37.53 -8.72 -24.30
CA LYS A 376 38.74 -9.33 -24.86
C LYS A 376 38.53 -9.92 -26.25
N ILE A 377 37.44 -10.67 -26.47
CA ILE A 377 37.12 -11.25 -27.78
C ILE A 377 36.70 -10.16 -28.78
N TYR A 378 35.95 -9.15 -28.34
CA TYR A 378 35.56 -8.02 -29.17
C TYR A 378 36.78 -7.24 -29.68
N ASN A 379 37.71 -6.89 -28.78
CA ASN A 379 38.96 -6.20 -29.15
C ASN A 379 39.91 -7.04 -30.02
N TYR A 380 39.80 -8.37 -29.96
CA TYR A 380 40.53 -9.29 -30.84
C TYR A 380 39.91 -9.35 -32.25
N LEU A 381 38.59 -9.15 -32.37
CA LEU A 381 37.86 -9.19 -33.64
C LEU A 381 37.82 -7.82 -34.35
N ASP A 382 37.93 -6.72 -33.61
CA ASP A 382 37.99 -5.36 -34.15
C ASP A 382 39.38 -5.10 -34.78
N THR A 383 39.42 -5.04 -36.11
CA THR A 383 40.65 -4.82 -36.90
C THR A 383 41.12 -3.37 -36.88
N ARG A 384 40.34 -2.43 -36.31
CA ARG A 384 40.65 -1.00 -36.31
C ARG A 384 41.38 -0.51 -35.06
N THR A 385 41.56 -1.37 -34.06
CA THR A 385 42.25 -1.06 -32.80
C THR A 385 43.54 -1.84 -32.68
N VAL A 386 44.66 -1.18 -32.37
CA VAL A 386 45.93 -1.86 -32.06
C VAL A 386 45.74 -2.68 -30.77
N THR A 387 45.43 -3.97 -30.93
CA THR A 387 45.24 -4.88 -29.79
C THR A 387 46.60 -5.19 -29.17
N SER A 388 46.81 -4.87 -27.88
CA SER A 388 48.07 -5.20 -27.20
C SER A 388 48.41 -6.69 -27.31
N LYS A 389 49.70 -7.05 -27.41
CA LYS A 389 50.17 -8.45 -27.49
C LYS A 389 49.57 -9.33 -26.38
N LYS A 390 49.36 -8.75 -25.19
CA LYS A 390 48.71 -9.40 -24.03
C LYS A 390 47.23 -9.71 -24.28
N CYS A 391 46.47 -8.73 -24.80
CA CYS A 391 45.05 -8.92 -25.12
C CYS A 391 44.83 -9.97 -26.22
N LYS A 392 45.72 -10.01 -27.23
CA LYS A 392 45.68 -11.03 -28.30
C LYS A 392 45.92 -12.43 -27.75
N ARG A 393 46.97 -12.62 -26.92
CA ARG A 393 47.27 -13.90 -26.26
C ARG A 393 46.13 -14.37 -25.34
N ASP A 394 45.54 -13.45 -24.58
CA ASP A 394 44.41 -13.77 -23.69
C ASP A 394 43.17 -14.21 -24.47
N ALA A 395 42.85 -13.52 -25.58
CA ALA A 395 41.73 -13.87 -26.45
C ALA A 395 41.94 -15.23 -27.13
N GLU A 396 43.15 -15.49 -27.64
CA GLU A 396 43.52 -16.77 -28.25
C GLU A 396 43.43 -17.94 -27.25
N LYS A 397 43.85 -17.72 -26.01
CA LYS A 397 43.70 -18.69 -24.91
C LYS A 397 42.24 -18.99 -24.59
N LEU A 398 41.37 -17.98 -24.60
CA LEU A 398 39.93 -18.15 -24.37
C LEU A 398 39.26 -18.92 -25.52
N LEU A 399 39.59 -18.60 -26.77
CA LEU A 399 39.07 -19.30 -27.95
C LEU A 399 39.50 -20.77 -27.96
N LEU A 400 40.76 -21.06 -27.60
CA LEU A 400 41.28 -22.41 -27.57
C LEU A 400 40.70 -23.24 -26.40
N LYS A 401 40.75 -22.72 -25.17
CA LYS A 401 40.40 -23.51 -23.96
C LYS A 401 38.91 -23.55 -23.65
N GLU A 402 38.18 -22.45 -23.89
CA GLU A 402 36.75 -22.38 -23.54
C GLU A 402 35.83 -22.58 -24.74
N ALA A 403 36.15 -21.95 -25.88
CA ALA A 403 35.35 -22.09 -27.10
C ALA A 403 35.71 -23.35 -27.91
N LYS A 404 36.83 -24.01 -27.58
CA LYS A 404 37.39 -25.17 -28.31
C LYS A 404 37.66 -24.89 -29.79
N ILE A 405 38.07 -23.67 -30.12
CA ILE A 405 38.37 -23.23 -31.49
C ILE A 405 39.91 -23.25 -31.69
N PRO A 406 40.45 -24.18 -32.49
CA PRO A 406 41.89 -24.29 -32.70
C PRO A 406 42.47 -23.13 -33.54
N PRO A 407 43.78 -22.86 -33.47
CA PRO A 407 44.37 -21.70 -34.13
C PRO A 407 44.25 -21.69 -35.65
N ARG A 408 44.18 -22.87 -36.27
CA ARG A 408 44.09 -23.11 -37.73
C ARG A 408 42.67 -23.52 -38.18
N ALA A 409 41.63 -23.27 -37.39
CA ALA A 409 40.27 -23.62 -37.77
C ALA A 409 39.83 -22.87 -39.05
N PRO A 410 39.18 -23.52 -40.03
CA PRO A 410 38.51 -22.81 -41.12
C PRO A 410 37.45 -21.88 -40.50
N ASP A 411 37.33 -20.66 -41.04
CA ASP A 411 36.39 -19.63 -40.58
C ASP A 411 36.45 -19.27 -39.07
N ARG A 412 37.66 -19.35 -38.48
CA ARG A 412 37.93 -19.01 -37.07
C ARG A 412 37.31 -17.69 -36.61
N ARG A 413 37.27 -16.68 -37.49
CA ARG A 413 36.65 -15.37 -37.20
C ARG A 413 35.13 -15.48 -37.01
N ALA A 414 34.44 -16.26 -37.86
CA ALA A 414 33.01 -16.51 -37.74
C ALA A 414 32.70 -17.32 -36.47
N LEU A 415 33.48 -18.36 -36.17
CA LEU A 415 33.34 -19.14 -34.93
C LEU A 415 33.56 -18.29 -33.66
N ALA A 416 34.51 -17.35 -33.70
CA ALA A 416 34.73 -16.41 -32.62
C ALA A 416 33.58 -15.40 -32.44
N LEU A 417 32.92 -14.98 -33.53
CA LEU A 417 31.70 -14.16 -33.48
C LEU A 417 30.52 -14.92 -32.85
N VAL A 418 30.33 -16.20 -33.20
CA VAL A 418 29.32 -17.08 -32.57
C VAL A 418 29.61 -17.24 -31.07
N TYR A 419 30.88 -17.42 -30.70
CA TYR A 419 31.27 -17.50 -29.29
C TYR A 419 31.04 -16.18 -28.53
N LEU A 420 31.34 -15.04 -29.16
CA LEU A 420 31.07 -13.71 -28.62
C LEU A 420 29.56 -13.53 -28.37
N ASP A 421 28.71 -13.95 -29.31
CA ASP A 421 27.26 -13.89 -29.15
C ASP A 421 26.77 -14.79 -28.00
N ARG A 422 27.27 -16.04 -27.92
CA ARG A 422 26.99 -16.94 -26.79
C ARG A 422 27.35 -16.31 -25.43
N LEU A 423 28.47 -15.60 -25.35
CA LEU A 423 28.86 -14.87 -24.13
C LEU A 423 27.91 -13.70 -23.83
N LYS A 424 27.48 -12.94 -24.84
CA LYS A 424 26.48 -11.86 -24.70
C LYS A 424 25.14 -12.42 -24.20
N GLN A 425 24.64 -13.50 -24.80
CA GLN A 425 23.43 -14.21 -24.37
C GLN A 425 23.54 -14.71 -22.92
N LYS A 426 24.69 -15.28 -22.54
CA LYS A 426 24.96 -15.73 -21.16
C LYS A 426 24.91 -14.57 -20.16
N ALA A 427 25.55 -13.44 -20.47
CA ALA A 427 25.52 -12.25 -19.63
C ALA A 427 24.09 -11.66 -19.52
N ALA A 428 23.36 -11.60 -20.64
CA ALA A 428 21.98 -11.15 -20.69
C ALA A 428 21.04 -12.03 -19.83
N THR A 429 21.20 -13.36 -19.91
CA THR A 429 20.41 -14.34 -19.13
C THR A 429 20.65 -14.21 -17.63
N MET A 430 21.92 -14.07 -17.22
CA MET A 430 22.28 -13.83 -15.82
C MET A 430 21.72 -12.48 -15.32
N GLY A 431 21.83 -11.42 -16.13
CA GLY A 431 21.23 -10.12 -15.82
C GLY A 431 19.70 -10.17 -15.72
N ALA A 432 19.03 -10.92 -16.61
CA ALA A 432 17.59 -11.14 -16.57
C ALA A 432 17.15 -11.89 -15.30
N LYS A 433 17.97 -12.83 -14.79
CA LYS A 433 17.72 -13.53 -13.52
C LYS A 433 17.72 -12.56 -12.33
N ILE A 434 18.68 -11.63 -12.28
CA ILE A 434 18.74 -10.58 -11.24
C ILE A 434 17.55 -9.63 -11.35
N ARG A 435 17.25 -9.15 -12.57
CA ARG A 435 16.07 -8.27 -12.80
C ARG A 435 14.78 -8.91 -12.33
N ARG A 436 14.50 -10.17 -12.74
CA ARG A 436 13.30 -10.93 -12.30
C ARG A 436 13.21 -11.05 -10.78
N TYR A 437 14.33 -11.25 -10.10
CA TYR A 437 14.37 -11.29 -8.64
C TYR A 437 14.01 -9.94 -8.00
N HIS A 438 14.64 -8.85 -8.44
CA HIS A 438 14.33 -7.51 -7.93
C HIS A 438 12.88 -7.12 -8.20
N GLU A 439 12.36 -7.36 -9.40
CA GLU A 439 10.96 -7.14 -9.71
C GLU A 439 10.06 -7.98 -8.81
N SER A 440 10.37 -9.27 -8.60
CA SER A 440 9.60 -10.11 -7.70
C SER A 440 9.60 -9.60 -6.26
N ASN A 441 10.72 -9.05 -5.78
CA ASN A 441 10.80 -8.48 -4.44
C ASN A 441 10.00 -7.17 -4.34
N LYS A 442 10.14 -6.28 -5.33
CA LYS A 442 9.32 -5.05 -5.41
C LYS A 442 7.82 -5.36 -5.50
N ARG A 443 7.43 -6.39 -6.27
CA ARG A 443 6.04 -6.89 -6.31
C ARG A 443 5.55 -7.29 -4.92
N LYS A 444 6.31 -8.09 -4.19
CA LYS A 444 5.97 -8.51 -2.82
C LYS A 444 5.91 -7.32 -1.87
N GLU A 445 6.85 -6.38 -1.98
CA GLU A 445 6.88 -5.15 -1.17
C GLU A 445 5.64 -4.30 -1.42
N HIS A 446 5.35 -3.98 -2.69
CA HIS A 446 4.20 -3.16 -3.08
C HIS A 446 2.89 -3.83 -2.67
N LEU A 447 2.74 -5.14 -2.92
CA LEU A 447 1.53 -5.87 -2.53
C LEU A 447 1.36 -5.88 -1.01
N ARG A 448 2.42 -6.19 -0.25
CA ARG A 448 2.39 -6.16 1.22
C ARG A 448 2.05 -4.78 1.76
N LEU A 449 2.64 -3.73 1.20
CA LEU A 449 2.37 -2.36 1.65
C LEU A 449 0.94 -1.94 1.30
N PHE A 450 0.45 -2.28 0.11
CA PHE A 450 -0.92 -2.01 -0.32
C PHE A 450 -1.96 -2.78 0.50
N GLU A 451 -1.71 -4.04 0.85
CA GLU A 451 -2.64 -4.83 1.67
C GLU A 451 -2.65 -4.40 3.14
N LYS A 452 -1.49 -4.00 3.68
CA LYS A 452 -1.37 -3.58 5.10
C LYS A 452 -1.78 -2.13 5.33
N ASP A 453 -1.31 -1.20 4.49
CA ASP A 453 -1.54 0.24 4.65
C ASP A 453 -1.50 0.97 3.30
N GLN A 454 -2.67 1.07 2.66
CA GLN A 454 -2.84 1.78 1.38
C GLN A 454 -2.47 3.26 1.49
N LYS A 455 -2.72 3.92 2.64
CA LYS A 455 -2.40 5.34 2.81
C LYS A 455 -0.90 5.56 2.75
N LYS A 456 -0.14 4.73 3.47
CA LYS A 456 1.33 4.74 3.42
C LYS A 456 1.86 4.41 2.04
N PHE A 457 1.25 3.45 1.33
CA PHE A 457 1.58 3.15 -0.06
C PHE A 457 1.44 4.39 -0.96
N TYR A 458 0.31 5.09 -0.93
CA TYR A 458 0.10 6.29 -1.75
C TYR A 458 0.98 7.47 -1.35
N ARG A 459 1.30 7.62 -0.05
CA ARG A 459 2.27 8.62 0.42
C ARG A 459 3.64 8.38 -0.19
N LYS A 460 4.16 7.14 -0.11
CA LYS A 460 5.44 6.77 -0.73
C LYS A 460 5.49 7.10 -2.22
N LEU A 461 4.40 6.83 -2.94
CA LEU A 461 4.29 7.17 -4.38
C LEU A 461 4.28 8.67 -4.67
N ASN A 462 3.87 9.51 -3.72
CA ASN A 462 3.93 10.97 -3.83
C ASN A 462 5.27 11.53 -3.34
N GLU A 463 5.94 10.86 -2.39
CA GLU A 463 7.13 11.32 -1.67
C GLU A 463 8.45 10.99 -2.39
N GLU A 464 8.45 10.12 -3.41
CA GLU A 464 9.62 9.79 -4.26
C GLU A 464 10.23 11.00 -5.03
N THR A 465 9.81 12.25 -4.73
CA THR A 465 10.34 13.48 -5.33
C THR A 465 10.77 14.57 -4.32
N LYS A 466 10.77 14.33 -3.00
CA LYS A 466 10.85 15.42 -2.01
C LYS A 466 11.71 15.12 -0.79
N ILE A 467 13.03 14.97 -0.98
CA ILE A 467 13.99 15.02 0.14
C ILE A 467 15.13 15.97 -0.27
N SER A 468 15.06 17.21 0.20
CA SER A 468 16.19 18.15 0.25
C SER A 468 16.71 18.24 1.69
N ASN A 469 17.99 18.55 1.89
CA ASN A 469 18.73 18.47 3.17
C ASN A 469 18.82 19.84 3.91
N ASN A 470 17.70 20.48 4.25
CA ASN A 470 17.75 21.67 5.13
C ASN A 470 17.29 21.32 6.56
N GLY A 471 17.91 21.98 7.55
CA GLY A 471 17.80 21.66 8.98
C GLY A 471 16.47 22.03 9.65
N LEU A 472 16.21 21.46 10.83
CA LEU A 472 15.01 21.71 11.66
C LEU A 472 15.09 23.08 12.39
N PRO A 473 13.96 23.72 12.73
CA PRO A 473 13.92 24.87 13.65
C PRO A 473 14.55 24.54 15.01
N ALA A 474 15.11 25.55 15.69
CA ALA A 474 15.60 25.38 17.05
C ALA A 474 14.45 25.12 18.05
N LYS A 475 14.73 24.31 19.07
CA LYS A 475 13.74 23.90 20.10
C LYS A 475 13.15 25.10 20.84
N GLU A 476 13.98 26.10 21.13
CA GLU A 476 13.57 27.28 21.88
C GLU A 476 12.72 28.25 21.04
N ASP A 477 13.06 28.46 19.77
CA ASP A 477 12.28 29.31 18.85
C ASP A 477 10.88 28.74 18.64
N MET A 478 10.77 27.42 18.49
CA MET A 478 9.50 26.72 18.44
C MET A 478 8.69 26.92 19.71
N TYR A 479 9.30 26.75 20.89
CA TYR A 479 8.61 26.93 22.16
C TYR A 479 8.14 28.39 22.34
N ARG A 480 9.03 29.38 22.16
CA ARG A 480 8.72 30.80 22.38
C ARG A 480 7.60 31.29 21.48
N PHE A 481 7.68 30.97 20.19
CA PHE A 481 6.66 31.38 19.22
C PHE A 481 5.28 30.82 19.59
N TRP A 482 5.22 29.52 19.86
CA TRP A 482 3.96 28.85 20.14
C TRP A 482 3.41 29.18 21.54
N ASN A 483 4.26 29.34 22.54
CA ASN A 483 3.87 29.77 23.88
C ASN A 483 3.39 31.22 23.93
N SER A 484 3.94 32.14 23.12
CA SER A 484 3.47 33.53 23.12
C SER A 484 2.03 33.67 22.61
N MET A 485 1.58 32.75 21.74
CA MET A 485 0.19 32.76 21.25
C MET A 485 -0.78 32.04 22.19
N TRP A 486 -0.31 31.00 22.88
CA TRP A 486 -1.17 30.15 23.70
C TRP A 486 -1.11 30.45 25.21
N GLY A 487 -0.15 31.28 25.65
CA GLY A 487 0.14 31.54 27.05
C GLY A 487 -0.57 32.77 27.65
N GLN A 488 -1.15 33.65 26.83
CA GLN A 488 -1.84 34.85 27.31
C GLN A 488 -3.36 34.62 27.33
N GLY A 489 -3.94 34.51 28.53
CA GLY A 489 -5.39 34.48 28.70
C GLY A 489 -5.96 35.88 28.49
N VAL A 490 -6.60 36.12 27.35
CA VAL A 490 -7.30 37.38 27.08
C VAL A 490 -8.79 37.17 27.33
N ASN A 491 -9.47 38.15 27.91
CA ASN A 491 -10.92 38.12 28.13
C ASN A 491 -11.66 38.77 26.95
N HIS A 492 -12.86 38.30 26.63
CA HIS A 492 -13.70 38.98 25.64
C HIS A 492 -14.24 40.31 26.18
N SER A 493 -14.64 41.19 25.26
CA SER A 493 -15.26 42.48 25.59
C SER A 493 -16.79 42.38 25.52
N ASP A 494 -17.47 42.95 26.51
CA ASP A 494 -18.93 43.09 26.50
C ASP A 494 -19.34 44.21 25.52
N GLU A 495 -20.15 43.86 24.53
CA GLU A 495 -20.54 44.73 23.42
C GLU A 495 -22.06 44.68 23.19
N TYR A 496 -22.63 45.70 22.56
CA TYR A 496 -24.09 45.84 22.39
C TYR A 496 -24.77 44.65 21.67
N TRP A 497 -24.05 43.97 20.76
CA TRP A 497 -24.60 42.82 20.05
C TRP A 497 -24.78 41.59 20.95
N LEU A 498 -24.07 41.51 22.08
CA LEU A 498 -24.13 40.40 23.03
C LEU A 498 -25.51 40.35 23.71
N ALA A 499 -25.96 41.48 24.27
CA ALA A 499 -27.27 41.58 24.92
C ALA A 499 -28.41 41.20 23.97
N LYS A 500 -28.30 41.55 22.67
CA LYS A 500 -29.25 41.13 21.64
C LYS A 500 -29.24 39.64 21.37
N GLU A 501 -28.08 38.99 21.46
CA GLU A 501 -28.00 37.54 21.28
C GLU A 501 -28.53 36.81 22.52
N GLU A 502 -28.31 37.34 23.72
CA GLU A 502 -28.90 36.80 24.96
C GLU A 502 -30.43 36.88 24.95
N ASP A 503 -30.98 38.06 24.61
CA ASP A 503 -32.42 38.31 24.49
C ASP A 503 -33.10 37.35 23.49
N ARG A 504 -32.50 37.18 22.30
CA ARG A 504 -33.00 36.22 21.29
C ARG A 504 -33.07 34.78 21.76
N ASN A 505 -32.16 34.40 22.65
CA ASN A 505 -32.04 33.04 23.16
C ASN A 505 -32.64 32.91 24.57
N GLN A 506 -33.35 33.92 25.06
CA GLN A 506 -33.95 33.93 26.39
C GLN A 506 -35.04 32.87 26.52
N GLU A 507 -35.86 32.70 25.48
CA GLU A 507 -36.94 31.70 25.41
C GLU A 507 -36.44 30.29 25.06
N LEU A 508 -35.15 30.10 24.77
CA LEU A 508 -34.62 28.75 24.51
C LEU A 508 -34.73 27.90 25.78
N GLU A 509 -35.31 26.71 25.63
CA GLU A 509 -35.35 25.73 26.71
C GLU A 509 -33.93 25.29 27.10
N GLN A 510 -33.73 25.14 28.41
CA GLN A 510 -32.47 24.64 28.96
C GLN A 510 -32.26 23.19 28.53
N MET A 511 -31.05 22.87 28.06
CA MET A 511 -30.68 21.50 27.72
C MET A 511 -30.90 20.59 28.94
N ALA A 512 -31.70 19.55 28.74
CA ALA A 512 -32.05 18.58 29.78
C ALA A 512 -30.83 17.97 30.47
N ASP A 513 -31.05 17.46 31.68
CA ASP A 513 -30.02 16.78 32.45
C ASP A 513 -29.43 15.59 31.70
N ILE A 514 -28.10 15.47 31.78
CA ILE A 514 -27.37 14.45 31.05
C ILE A 514 -27.21 13.22 31.91
N LYS A 515 -27.60 12.11 31.29
CA LYS A 515 -27.26 10.77 31.71
C LYS A 515 -26.43 10.11 30.61
N ILE A 516 -25.23 9.66 30.96
CA ILE A 516 -24.38 8.84 30.11
C ILE A 516 -24.66 7.37 30.40
N GLU A 517 -25.11 6.66 29.37
CA GLU A 517 -25.42 5.23 29.47
C GLU A 517 -24.44 4.39 28.65
N LYS A 518 -24.46 3.08 28.87
CA LYS A 518 -23.60 2.10 28.16
C LYS A 518 -23.77 2.22 26.64
N GLU A 519 -24.98 2.46 26.19
CA GLU A 519 -25.38 2.62 24.79
C GLU A 519 -24.71 3.84 24.16
N ASP A 520 -24.51 4.92 24.91
CA ASP A 520 -23.83 6.12 24.42
C ASP A 520 -22.35 5.83 24.14
N VAL A 521 -21.68 5.11 25.04
CA VAL A 521 -20.30 4.65 24.86
C VAL A 521 -20.19 3.74 23.63
N GLN A 522 -21.10 2.77 23.50
CA GLN A 522 -21.14 1.86 22.36
C GLN A 522 -21.32 2.60 21.02
N LYS A 523 -22.29 3.50 20.93
CA LYS A 523 -22.54 4.31 19.72
C LYS A 523 -21.35 5.20 19.39
N ALA A 524 -20.76 5.85 20.38
CA ALA A 524 -19.61 6.74 20.19
C ALA A 524 -18.36 5.99 19.72
N ILE A 525 -18.02 4.86 20.35
CA ILE A 525 -16.82 4.07 20.02
C ILE A 525 -16.98 3.32 18.69
N ALA A 526 -18.20 2.87 18.33
CA ALA A 526 -18.49 2.15 17.10
C ALA A 526 -18.01 2.91 15.84
N THR A 527 -18.18 4.22 15.82
CA THR A 527 -17.81 5.08 14.68
C THR A 527 -16.35 5.53 14.69
N THR A 528 -15.57 5.21 15.73
CA THR A 528 -14.14 5.54 15.78
C THR A 528 -13.29 4.60 14.94
N GLN A 529 -12.20 5.14 14.36
CA GLN A 529 -11.22 4.35 13.63
C GLN A 529 -10.32 3.59 14.62
N ASN A 530 -10.26 2.26 14.45
CA ASN A 530 -9.55 1.32 15.34
C ASN A 530 -8.11 1.72 15.64
N TRP A 531 -7.34 2.08 14.60
CA TRP A 531 -5.89 2.28 14.69
C TRP A 531 -5.46 3.74 14.60
N LYS A 532 -6.30 4.67 15.10
CA LYS A 532 -5.87 6.06 15.33
C LYS A 532 -4.71 6.09 16.32
N THR A 533 -3.76 6.99 16.10
CA THR A 533 -2.62 7.15 16.99
C THR A 533 -3.12 7.49 18.40
N PRO A 534 -2.74 6.72 19.43
CA PRO A 534 -3.09 7.02 20.81
C PRO A 534 -2.34 8.25 21.31
N GLY A 535 -2.80 8.83 22.41
CA GLY A 535 -2.15 9.94 23.10
C GLY A 535 -1.00 9.46 23.99
N THR A 536 -0.83 10.12 25.14
CA THR A 536 0.07 9.66 26.22
C THR A 536 -0.30 8.27 26.73
N ASP A 537 -1.61 7.96 26.68
CA ASP A 537 -2.25 6.72 27.09
C ASP A 537 -1.69 5.46 26.37
N LYS A 538 -1.32 5.55 25.09
CA LYS A 538 -0.81 4.43 24.25
C LYS A 538 -1.85 3.32 23.94
N LEU A 539 -3.12 3.51 24.30
CA LEU A 539 -4.21 2.56 24.03
C LEU A 539 -4.96 2.93 22.75
N HIS A 540 -5.09 1.99 21.80
CA HIS A 540 -5.83 2.21 20.55
C HIS A 540 -7.35 2.02 20.72
N ASN A 541 -8.17 2.77 19.96
CA ASN A 541 -9.64 2.63 19.93
C ASN A 541 -10.12 1.20 19.62
N PHE A 542 -9.31 0.39 18.93
CA PHE A 542 -9.60 -1.04 18.70
C PHE A 542 -9.97 -1.76 20.01
N TRP A 543 -9.18 -1.56 21.07
CA TRP A 543 -9.37 -2.25 22.34
C TRP A 543 -10.63 -1.77 23.05
N LEU A 544 -10.80 -0.45 23.17
CA LEU A 544 -12.03 0.16 23.72
C LEU A 544 -13.29 -0.28 22.96
N LYS A 545 -13.20 -0.47 21.64
CA LYS A 545 -14.33 -0.92 20.82
C LYS A 545 -14.73 -2.37 21.11
N HIS A 546 -13.76 -3.25 21.35
CA HIS A 546 -14.01 -4.69 21.44
C HIS A 546 -14.08 -5.23 22.88
N PHE A 547 -13.58 -4.49 23.87
CA PHE A 547 -13.78 -4.79 25.29
C PHE A 547 -15.09 -4.16 25.79
N SER A 548 -16.22 -4.67 25.29
CA SER A 548 -17.56 -4.18 25.59
C SER A 548 -17.99 -4.33 27.05
N ALA A 549 -17.38 -5.24 27.81
CA ALA A 549 -17.62 -5.38 29.25
C ALA A 549 -17.32 -4.08 30.02
N LEU A 550 -16.34 -3.30 29.55
CA LEU A 550 -15.94 -2.05 30.19
C LEU A 550 -16.89 -0.88 29.91
N HIS A 551 -17.81 -0.99 28.94
CA HIS A 551 -18.62 0.14 28.48
C HIS A 551 -19.57 0.68 29.56
N GLY A 552 -20.11 -0.18 30.42
CA GLY A 552 -20.96 0.25 31.54
C GLY A 552 -20.19 1.03 32.60
N HIS A 553 -19.01 0.53 32.98
CA HIS A 553 -18.12 1.20 33.95
C HIS A 553 -17.59 2.52 33.39
N LEU A 554 -17.20 2.56 32.11
CA LEU A 554 -16.82 3.81 31.44
C LEU A 554 -17.96 4.83 31.46
N ALA A 555 -19.20 4.40 31.23
CA ALA A 555 -20.37 5.29 31.29
C ALA A 555 -20.55 5.88 32.70
N ALA A 556 -20.48 5.04 33.74
CA ALA A 556 -20.59 5.47 35.14
C ALA A 556 -19.47 6.46 35.53
N HIS A 557 -18.22 6.16 35.18
CA HIS A 557 -17.11 7.09 35.46
C HIS A 557 -17.22 8.39 34.67
N PHE A 558 -17.66 8.33 33.41
CA PHE A 558 -17.90 9.54 32.60
C PHE A 558 -19.01 10.40 33.18
N GLN A 559 -20.08 9.80 33.70
CA GLN A 559 -21.13 10.52 34.39
C GLN A 559 -20.58 11.19 35.66
N ARG A 560 -19.83 10.44 36.48
CA ARG A 560 -19.18 10.96 37.70
C ARG A 560 -18.29 12.17 37.41
N LEU A 561 -17.51 12.14 36.33
CA LEU A 561 -16.67 13.27 35.93
C LEU A 561 -17.46 14.51 35.47
N ILE A 562 -18.68 14.34 34.98
CA ILE A 562 -19.55 15.48 34.64
C ILE A 562 -20.18 16.07 35.90
N ASP A 563 -20.57 15.21 36.84
CA ASP A 563 -21.16 15.63 38.12
C ASP A 563 -20.11 16.22 39.08
N HIS A 564 -18.85 15.75 39.00
CA HIS A 564 -17.70 16.15 39.80
C HIS A 564 -16.47 16.46 38.90
N PRO A 565 -16.44 17.60 38.21
CA PRO A 565 -15.34 17.98 37.30
C PRO A 565 -13.95 17.96 37.92
N GLU A 566 -13.84 18.23 39.22
CA GLU A 566 -12.60 18.23 40.01
C GLU A 566 -11.93 16.85 40.09
N GLU A 567 -12.68 15.77 39.86
CA GLU A 567 -12.14 14.40 39.81
C GLU A 567 -11.42 14.10 38.48
N LEU A 568 -11.47 15.01 37.48
CA LEU A 568 -10.87 14.80 36.17
C LEU A 568 -9.34 14.66 36.24
N PRO A 569 -8.77 13.48 35.88
CA PRO A 569 -7.33 13.29 35.95
C PRO A 569 -6.57 14.16 34.93
N LYS A 570 -5.55 14.86 35.40
CA LYS A 570 -4.70 15.74 34.58
C LYS A 570 -4.06 15.00 33.41
N GLU A 571 -3.68 13.74 33.61
CA GLU A 571 -3.01 12.88 32.63
C GLU A 571 -3.89 12.59 31.40
N ILE A 572 -5.22 12.51 31.60
CA ILE A 572 -6.18 12.26 30.51
C ILE A 572 -6.32 13.50 29.62
N CYS A 573 -6.10 14.70 30.20
CA CYS A 573 -6.07 15.99 29.52
C CYS A 573 -4.70 16.33 28.90
N MET A 574 -3.69 15.45 29.03
CA MET A 574 -2.38 15.64 28.43
C MET A 574 -2.31 15.17 26.98
N GLY A 575 -1.76 16.02 26.11
CA GLY A 575 -1.56 15.74 24.69
C GLY A 575 -0.11 15.61 24.27
N LYS A 576 0.10 15.01 23.09
CA LYS A 576 1.37 15.08 22.34
C LYS A 576 1.14 15.79 21.01
N THR A 577 1.74 16.97 20.82
CA THR A 577 1.52 17.78 19.63
C THR A 577 2.62 17.57 18.61
N ILE A 578 2.30 16.88 17.51
CA ILE A 578 3.22 16.64 16.41
C ILE A 578 3.22 17.85 15.47
N MET A 579 4.37 18.44 15.25
CA MET A 579 4.54 19.58 14.35
C MET A 579 4.79 19.09 12.92
N ILE A 580 3.84 19.34 12.01
CA ILE A 580 3.94 18.93 10.60
C ILE A 580 4.24 20.16 9.74
N PRO A 581 5.32 20.16 8.95
CA PRO A 581 5.63 21.30 8.08
C PRO A 581 4.59 21.44 6.95
N LYS A 582 4.13 22.67 6.68
CA LYS A 582 3.18 23.01 5.59
C LYS A 582 3.86 22.94 4.22
N SER A 583 5.11 23.37 4.17
CA SER A 583 5.98 23.44 3.00
C SER A 583 7.24 22.63 3.24
N GLU A 584 7.98 22.28 2.18
CA GLU A 584 9.22 21.53 2.34
C GLU A 584 10.28 22.37 3.05
N ASN A 585 10.89 21.81 4.09
CA ASN A 585 12.12 22.33 4.70
C ASN A 585 12.08 23.81 5.14
N THR A 586 11.10 24.14 5.99
CA THR A 586 11.06 25.44 6.66
C THR A 586 11.71 25.41 8.04
N GLN A 587 12.49 26.44 8.36
CA GLN A 587 12.97 26.71 9.72
C GLN A 587 12.03 27.65 10.50
N ASP A 588 11.05 28.25 9.83
CA ASP A 588 10.10 29.17 10.46
C ASP A 588 9.03 28.37 11.24
N PRO A 589 8.90 28.57 12.57
CA PRO A 589 7.84 27.98 13.37
C PRO A 589 6.41 28.23 12.83
N LYS A 590 6.15 29.34 12.12
CA LYS A 590 4.85 29.70 11.52
C LYS A 590 4.40 28.74 10.42
N GLU A 591 5.36 28.11 9.76
CA GLU A 591 5.14 27.18 8.66
C GLU A 591 4.91 25.74 9.14
N TYR A 592 4.84 25.50 10.46
CA TYR A 592 4.44 24.22 11.03
C TYR A 592 2.96 24.24 11.43
N ARG A 593 2.28 23.12 11.21
CA ARG A 593 0.93 22.85 11.69
C ARG A 593 1.01 21.96 12.94
N PRO A 594 0.50 22.42 14.11
CA PRO A 594 0.36 21.56 15.27
C PRO A 594 -0.74 20.51 15.03
N ILE A 595 -0.48 19.26 15.42
CA ILE A 595 -1.50 18.21 15.51
C ILE A 595 -1.38 17.52 16.86
N THR A 596 -2.30 17.82 17.76
CA THR A 596 -2.34 17.25 19.11
C THR A 596 -2.99 15.87 19.11
N CYS A 597 -2.28 14.89 19.65
CA CYS A 597 -2.77 13.55 19.93
C CYS A 597 -3.19 13.49 21.41
N LEU A 598 -4.49 13.68 21.67
CA LEU A 598 -5.11 13.56 23.00
C LEU A 598 -5.40 12.08 23.35
N SER A 599 -5.60 11.81 24.64
CA SER A 599 -6.09 10.52 25.16
C SER A 599 -7.35 10.05 24.42
N ASN A 600 -7.42 8.75 24.10
CA ASN A 600 -8.59 8.19 23.44
C ASN A 600 -9.82 8.14 24.38
N LEU A 601 -9.61 8.05 25.70
CA LEU A 601 -10.70 8.15 26.66
C LEU A 601 -11.29 9.57 26.72
N TYR A 602 -10.43 10.59 26.77
CA TYR A 602 -10.88 11.98 26.73
C TYR A 602 -11.73 12.25 25.47
N LYS A 603 -11.21 11.86 24.31
CA LYS A 603 -11.93 12.01 23.03
C LYS A 603 -13.21 11.19 22.94
N LEU A 604 -13.33 10.10 23.71
CA LEU A 604 -14.55 9.29 23.77
C LEU A 604 -15.61 10.01 24.60
N LEU A 605 -15.24 10.52 25.78
CA LEU A 605 -16.10 11.36 26.63
C LEU A 605 -16.59 12.60 25.89
N THR A 606 -15.68 13.40 25.33
CA THR A 606 -16.04 14.61 24.59
C THR A 606 -16.83 14.30 23.32
N LYS A 607 -16.68 13.12 22.73
CA LYS A 607 -17.53 12.68 21.62
C LYS A 607 -18.97 12.37 22.06
N ILE A 608 -19.14 11.74 23.22
CA ILE A 608 -20.47 11.51 23.79
C ILE A 608 -21.15 12.86 24.07
N LEU A 609 -20.43 13.78 24.72
CA LEU A 609 -20.89 15.15 24.95
C LEU A 609 -21.24 15.86 23.64
N CYS A 610 -20.36 15.78 22.64
CA CYS A 610 -20.59 16.36 21.32
C CYS A 610 -21.88 15.83 20.68
N ASN A 611 -22.17 14.53 20.78
CA ASN A 611 -23.42 13.96 20.26
C ASN A 611 -24.66 14.52 21.00
N LYS A 612 -24.62 14.61 22.34
CA LYS A 612 -25.73 15.13 23.15
C LYS A 612 -25.96 16.62 22.89
N ILE A 613 -24.89 17.42 22.85
CA ILE A 613 -24.94 18.85 22.51
C ILE A 613 -25.48 19.03 21.09
N THR A 614 -24.97 18.28 20.11
CA THR A 614 -25.44 18.38 18.72
C THR A 614 -26.94 18.07 18.61
N MET A 615 -27.45 17.12 19.40
CA MET A 615 -28.89 16.82 19.44
C MET A 615 -29.72 18.00 19.97
N HIS A 616 -29.26 18.68 21.03
CA HIS A 616 -29.87 19.92 21.53
C HIS A 616 -29.87 21.03 20.48
N LEU A 617 -28.72 21.23 19.81
CA LEU A 617 -28.56 22.23 18.76
C LEU A 617 -29.45 21.97 17.54
N ASP A 618 -29.58 20.70 17.14
CA ASP A 618 -30.42 20.27 16.02
C ASP A 618 -31.92 20.41 16.35
N THR A 619 -32.34 20.00 17.56
CA THR A 619 -33.76 20.07 18.01
C THR A 619 -34.24 21.52 18.07
N ASN A 620 -33.39 22.43 18.53
CA ASN A 620 -33.70 23.85 18.69
C ASN A 620 -33.28 24.73 17.49
N ASN A 621 -32.79 24.14 16.39
CA ASN A 621 -32.34 24.85 15.18
C ASN A 621 -31.35 26.01 15.46
N ILE A 622 -30.42 25.84 16.41
CA ILE A 622 -29.54 26.91 16.90
C ILE A 622 -28.47 27.30 15.86
N ILE A 623 -27.87 26.31 15.19
CA ILE A 623 -26.80 26.54 14.21
C ILE A 623 -27.35 27.17 12.93
N ALA A 624 -26.76 28.31 12.54
CA ALA A 624 -27.12 29.03 11.34
C ALA A 624 -27.02 28.19 10.06
N ILE A 625 -27.88 28.51 9.07
CA ILE A 625 -27.97 27.71 7.85
C ILE A 625 -26.74 27.86 6.96
N GLU A 626 -26.11 29.03 7.03
CA GLU A 626 -24.95 29.48 6.27
C GLU A 626 -23.65 28.82 6.76
N GLN A 627 -23.65 28.23 7.96
CA GLN A 627 -22.54 27.45 8.50
C GLN A 627 -22.58 26.01 7.97
N ASN A 628 -21.78 25.77 6.93
CA ASN A 628 -21.67 24.46 6.29
C ASN A 628 -20.66 23.53 6.97
N GLY A 629 -19.79 24.06 7.85
CA GLY A 629 -18.85 23.29 8.66
C GLY A 629 -19.52 22.66 9.89
N CYS A 630 -19.10 21.46 10.28
CA CYS A 630 -19.58 20.72 11.48
C CYS A 630 -21.10 20.47 11.60
N ARG A 631 -21.92 20.90 10.66
CA ARG A 631 -23.36 20.71 10.70
C ARG A 631 -23.76 19.32 10.23
N ARG A 632 -24.64 18.65 10.99
CA ARG A 632 -25.18 17.35 10.60
C ARG A 632 -25.98 17.47 9.30
N GLY A 633 -25.81 16.50 8.40
CA GLY A 633 -26.49 16.49 7.10
C GLY A 633 -25.88 17.41 6.04
N SER A 634 -24.94 18.31 6.37
CA SER A 634 -24.22 19.14 5.39
C SER A 634 -23.29 18.29 4.51
N LYS A 635 -23.23 18.59 3.20
CA LYS A 635 -22.26 17.98 2.27
C LYS A 635 -20.95 18.77 2.17
N GLY A 636 -20.70 19.71 3.08
CA GLY A 636 -19.44 20.43 3.23
C GLY A 636 -19.05 21.23 1.98
N CYS A 637 -17.86 21.00 1.43
CA CYS A 637 -17.39 21.70 0.21
C CYS A 637 -18.30 21.53 -1.01
N GLN A 638 -19.23 20.56 -1.02
CA GLN A 638 -20.18 20.42 -2.13
C GLN A 638 -21.30 21.47 -2.09
N ASP A 639 -21.48 22.18 -0.97
CA ASP A 639 -22.39 23.31 -0.87
C ASP A 639 -21.80 24.57 -1.58
N LEU A 640 -20.55 24.50 -2.08
CA LEU A 640 -19.99 25.45 -3.07
C LEU A 640 -20.82 25.54 -4.37
N VAL A 641 -21.79 24.64 -4.59
CA VAL A 641 -22.79 24.80 -5.65
C VAL A 641 -23.53 26.14 -5.52
N ILE A 642 -23.85 26.56 -4.29
CA ILE A 642 -24.51 27.86 -4.02
C ILE A 642 -23.61 29.00 -4.53
N ASP A 643 -22.33 28.96 -4.17
CA ASP A 643 -21.34 29.94 -4.59
C ASP A 643 -21.19 30.00 -6.12
N ASN A 644 -21.15 28.84 -6.78
CA ASN A 644 -21.06 28.78 -8.24
C ASN A 644 -22.32 29.36 -8.91
N VAL A 645 -23.52 29.09 -8.37
CA VAL A 645 -24.77 29.64 -8.89
C VAL A 645 -24.76 31.17 -8.82
N VAL A 646 -24.30 31.75 -7.72
CA VAL A 646 -24.15 33.21 -7.57
C VAL A 646 -23.15 33.76 -8.60
N GLY A 647 -21.95 33.18 -8.69
CA GLY A 647 -20.94 33.60 -9.66
C GLY A 647 -21.45 33.59 -11.11
N ARG A 648 -22.15 32.52 -11.51
CA ARG A 648 -22.75 32.42 -12.85
C ARG A 648 -23.86 33.43 -13.09
N GLN A 649 -24.72 33.69 -12.10
CA GLN A 649 -25.73 34.73 -12.26
C GLN A 649 -25.11 36.10 -12.53
N VAL A 650 -23.99 36.41 -11.89
CA VAL A 650 -23.27 37.67 -12.09
C VAL A 650 -22.80 37.79 -13.54
N GLN A 651 -22.19 36.75 -14.10
CA GLN A 651 -21.73 36.75 -15.48
C GLN A 651 -22.88 36.62 -16.49
N ASP A 652 -23.66 35.56 -16.43
CA ASP A 652 -24.65 35.21 -17.46
C ASP A 652 -25.81 36.21 -17.51
N LYS A 653 -26.19 36.78 -16.34
CA LYS A 653 -27.27 37.77 -16.24
C LYS A 653 -26.75 39.21 -16.08
N GLN A 654 -25.44 39.42 -16.26
CA GLN A 654 -24.78 40.74 -16.21
C GLN A 654 -25.16 41.54 -14.96
N ARG A 655 -25.06 40.91 -13.77
CA ARG A 655 -25.45 41.55 -12.49
C ARG A 655 -24.27 42.23 -11.79
N HIS A 656 -24.58 43.06 -10.81
CA HIS A 656 -23.60 43.63 -9.89
C HIS A 656 -23.39 42.69 -8.71
N MET A 657 -22.14 42.60 -8.23
CA MET A 657 -21.80 41.86 -7.02
C MET A 657 -20.47 42.36 -6.48
N SER A 658 -20.37 42.52 -5.18
CA SER A 658 -19.11 42.63 -4.46
C SER A 658 -18.99 41.46 -3.49
N ALA A 659 -17.79 40.90 -3.32
CA ALA A 659 -17.58 39.79 -2.39
C ALA A 659 -16.23 39.91 -1.69
N ALA A 660 -16.12 39.32 -0.51
CA ALA A 660 -14.87 39.26 0.25
C ALA A 660 -14.63 37.86 0.80
N TRP A 661 -13.35 37.46 0.85
CA TRP A 661 -12.86 36.29 1.57
C TRP A 661 -12.14 36.76 2.82
N ILE A 662 -12.54 36.20 3.96
CA ILE A 662 -11.96 36.49 5.26
C ILE A 662 -11.42 35.17 5.83
N ASP A 663 -10.12 35.16 6.13
CA ASP A 663 -9.42 34.08 6.83
C ASP A 663 -8.92 34.63 8.16
N TYR A 664 -9.20 33.92 9.25
CA TYR A 664 -8.76 34.32 10.58
C TYR A 664 -7.36 33.80 10.87
N LYS A 665 -6.53 34.65 11.47
CA LYS A 665 -5.18 34.27 11.90
C LYS A 665 -5.29 33.26 13.03
N LYS A 666 -5.00 31.98 12.72
CA LYS A 666 -5.00 30.88 13.71
C LYS A 666 -6.34 30.76 14.44
N ALA A 667 -7.43 30.77 13.67
CA ALA A 667 -8.80 30.88 14.15
C ALA A 667 -9.11 30.06 15.43
N TYR A 668 -8.80 28.76 15.45
CA TYR A 668 -9.03 27.88 16.61
C TYR A 668 -8.30 28.32 17.89
N ASP A 669 -7.09 28.88 17.73
CA ASP A 669 -6.20 29.23 18.84
C ASP A 669 -6.49 30.64 19.40
N SER A 670 -7.19 31.48 18.64
CA SER A 670 -7.38 32.90 18.97
C SER A 670 -8.63 33.18 19.79
N VAL A 671 -9.54 32.22 19.95
CA VAL A 671 -10.80 32.45 20.66
C VAL A 671 -10.58 32.49 22.18
N PRO A 672 -10.99 33.57 22.88
CA PRO A 672 -10.93 33.67 24.33
C PRO A 672 -11.70 32.55 25.03
N HIS A 673 -11.10 31.95 26.07
CA HIS A 673 -11.78 30.93 26.88
C HIS A 673 -13.05 31.47 27.57
N SER A 674 -13.03 32.75 27.97
CA SER A 674 -14.20 33.42 28.54
C SER A 674 -15.35 33.51 27.53
N TRP A 675 -15.04 33.71 26.23
CA TRP A 675 -16.06 33.70 25.18
C TRP A 675 -16.62 32.29 24.95
N LEU A 676 -15.75 31.28 24.91
CA LEU A 676 -16.18 29.88 24.76
C LEU A 676 -17.13 29.44 25.87
N LYS A 677 -16.90 29.88 27.11
CA LYS A 677 -17.83 29.66 28.24
C LYS A 677 -19.16 30.38 28.02
N LYS A 678 -19.11 31.69 27.72
CA LYS A 678 -20.30 32.52 27.53
C LYS A 678 -21.23 32.00 26.43
N VAL A 679 -20.66 31.48 25.33
CA VAL A 679 -21.41 30.88 24.22
C VAL A 679 -22.23 29.66 24.64
N LEU A 680 -21.72 28.83 25.56
CA LEU A 680 -22.47 27.68 26.07
C LEU A 680 -23.67 28.13 26.93
N GLU A 681 -23.51 29.21 27.69
CA GLU A 681 -24.57 29.81 28.50
C GLU A 681 -25.67 30.42 27.61
N ILE A 682 -25.30 31.16 26.57
CA ILE A 682 -26.25 31.78 25.60
C ILE A 682 -27.13 30.71 24.95
N TYR A 683 -26.53 29.59 24.53
CA TYR A 683 -27.24 28.50 23.85
C TYR A 683 -27.83 27.46 24.79
N LYS A 684 -27.93 27.79 26.09
CA LYS A 684 -28.59 27.00 27.12
C LYS A 684 -28.08 25.56 27.21
N ILE A 685 -26.77 25.38 27.04
CA ILE A 685 -26.11 24.10 27.26
C ILE A 685 -26.13 23.79 28.77
N ASN A 686 -26.29 22.51 29.12
CA ASN A 686 -26.43 22.07 30.51
C ASN A 686 -25.27 22.62 31.39
N PRO A 687 -25.55 23.24 32.55
CA PRO A 687 -24.54 23.88 33.38
C PRO A 687 -23.42 22.94 33.81
N LYS A 688 -23.73 21.66 34.08
CA LYS A 688 -22.72 20.65 34.46
C LYS A 688 -21.72 20.40 33.33
N ILE A 689 -22.16 20.39 32.07
CA ILE A 689 -21.22 20.29 30.94
C ILE A 689 -20.35 21.54 30.87
N THR A 690 -20.96 22.72 31.01
CA THR A 690 -20.24 24.00 30.93
C THR A 690 -19.16 24.07 31.99
N GLU A 691 -19.46 23.64 33.22
CA GLU A 691 -18.51 23.54 34.33
C GLU A 691 -17.42 22.49 34.06
N PHE A 692 -17.80 21.29 33.62
CA PHE A 692 -16.85 20.25 33.22
C PHE A 692 -15.88 20.73 32.15
N LEU A 693 -16.38 21.35 31.08
CA LEU A 693 -15.56 21.86 29.99
C LEU A 693 -14.65 22.97 30.48
N ASN A 694 -15.15 23.90 31.31
CA ASN A 694 -14.36 24.97 31.90
C ASN A 694 -13.21 24.41 32.77
N HIS A 695 -13.49 23.44 33.62
CA HIS A 695 -12.48 22.77 34.43
C HIS A 695 -11.45 22.06 33.53
N ALA A 696 -11.91 21.27 32.55
CA ALA A 696 -11.04 20.59 31.60
C ALA A 696 -10.09 21.54 30.85
N MET A 697 -10.54 22.76 30.50
CA MET A 697 -9.69 23.76 29.84
C MET A 697 -8.46 24.13 30.68
N THR A 698 -8.62 24.17 32.00
CA THR A 698 -7.53 24.53 32.91
C THR A 698 -6.44 23.46 32.99
N LEU A 699 -6.81 22.20 32.74
CA LEU A 699 -5.93 21.03 32.84
C LEU A 699 -5.17 20.71 31.55
N TRP A 700 -5.57 21.27 30.40
CA TRP A 700 -4.96 20.97 29.11
C TRP A 700 -3.50 21.36 29.04
N ASN A 701 -2.68 20.38 28.67
CA ASN A 701 -1.24 20.52 28.61
C ASN A 701 -0.67 19.61 27.51
N THR A 702 0.28 20.10 26.72
CA THR A 702 0.91 19.29 25.68
C THR A 702 2.38 19.63 25.48
N LYS A 703 3.17 18.62 25.11
CA LYS A 703 4.55 18.78 24.65
C LYS A 703 4.57 18.87 23.12
N LEU A 704 5.35 19.79 22.54
CA LEU A 704 5.53 19.85 21.08
C LEU A 704 6.62 18.88 20.66
N ILE A 705 6.34 18.06 19.64
CA ILE A 705 7.22 17.06 19.06
C ILE A 705 7.53 17.48 17.63
N VAL A 706 8.81 17.74 17.36
CA VAL A 706 9.29 18.06 16.01
C VAL A 706 10.11 16.89 15.50
N THR A 707 9.63 16.22 14.44
CA THR A 707 10.28 15.06 13.84
C THR A 707 10.92 15.41 12.51
N GLY A 708 12.24 15.31 12.41
CA GLY A 708 12.99 15.39 11.17
C GLY A 708 13.53 14.04 10.70
N PRO A 709 14.21 13.99 9.54
CA PRO A 709 14.70 12.75 8.93
C PRO A 709 15.70 11.96 9.80
N LYS A 710 16.42 12.64 10.70
CA LYS A 710 17.49 12.06 11.53
C LYS A 710 17.39 12.37 13.03
N LYS A 711 16.57 13.35 13.43
CA LYS A 711 16.44 13.83 14.82
C LYS A 711 14.98 14.11 15.14
N THR A 712 14.56 13.77 16.35
CA THR A 712 13.28 14.18 16.95
C THR A 712 13.59 14.85 18.27
N TYR A 713 12.92 15.97 18.59
CA TYR A 713 13.04 16.61 19.90
C TYR A 713 11.66 16.99 20.44
N GLU A 714 11.60 17.17 21.77
CA GLU A 714 10.39 17.57 22.50
C GLU A 714 10.63 18.91 23.22
N THR A 715 9.64 19.81 23.21
CA THR A 715 9.68 21.12 23.93
C THR A 715 9.19 21.00 25.38
N ARG A 716 9.20 22.11 26.11
CA ARG A 716 8.44 22.25 27.36
C ARG A 716 6.94 22.17 27.10
N THR A 717 6.17 21.92 28.16
CA THR A 717 4.71 21.86 28.12
C THR A 717 4.11 23.23 27.81
N ILE A 718 3.10 23.28 26.93
CA ILE A 718 2.31 24.46 26.60
C ILE A 718 0.83 24.07 26.70
N LYS A 719 -0.05 25.03 27.04
CA LYS A 719 -1.50 24.84 27.05
C LYS A 719 -2.03 24.95 25.63
N ILE A 720 -2.71 23.91 25.10
CA ILE A 720 -3.29 23.93 23.74
C ILE A 720 -4.59 23.15 23.75
N PHE A 721 -5.64 23.72 23.14
CA PHE A 721 -6.88 23.01 22.86
C PHE A 721 -7.02 22.67 21.37
N GLN A 722 -6.43 21.55 20.94
CA GLN A 722 -6.60 21.05 19.58
C GLN A 722 -6.77 19.53 19.54
N GLY A 723 -7.49 19.06 18.53
CA GLY A 723 -7.59 17.62 18.22
C GLY A 723 -8.66 16.85 19.00
N ASP A 724 -9.54 17.55 19.72
CA ASP A 724 -10.68 16.97 20.43
C ASP A 724 -11.91 16.71 19.52
N SER A 725 -12.83 15.85 19.95
CA SER A 725 -14.06 15.52 19.22
C SER A 725 -15.12 16.63 19.31
N LEU A 726 -15.15 17.42 20.39
CA LEU A 726 -16.12 18.49 20.63
C LEU A 726 -15.61 19.85 20.16
N SER A 727 -14.30 20.06 20.13
CA SER A 727 -13.71 21.36 19.73
C SER A 727 -14.22 21.92 18.39
N PRO A 728 -14.49 21.12 17.33
CA PRO A 728 -14.95 21.68 16.07
C PRO A 728 -16.36 22.29 16.14
N ILE A 729 -17.29 21.67 16.86
CA ILE A 729 -18.65 22.19 17.00
C ILE A 729 -18.67 23.40 17.95
N TRP A 730 -17.88 23.35 19.02
CA TRP A 730 -17.77 24.45 19.98
C TRP A 730 -17.19 25.71 19.33
N PHE A 731 -16.19 25.55 18.45
CA PHE A 731 -15.69 26.65 17.63
C PHE A 731 -16.75 27.22 16.68
N CYS A 732 -17.54 26.37 16.01
CA CYS A 732 -18.64 26.84 15.17
C CYS A 732 -19.69 27.62 15.95
N LEU A 733 -19.99 27.21 17.19
CA LEU A 733 -20.89 27.96 18.08
C LEU A 733 -20.33 29.33 18.44
N ALA A 734 -19.02 29.44 18.66
CA ALA A 734 -18.38 30.72 18.97
C ALA A 734 -18.52 31.76 17.84
N LEU A 735 -18.68 31.31 16.59
CA LEU A 735 -18.94 32.15 15.42
C LEU A 735 -20.43 32.23 15.03
N ASN A 736 -21.32 31.55 15.75
CA ASN A 736 -22.75 31.53 15.42
C ASN A 736 -23.43 32.91 15.57
N PRO A 737 -23.10 33.75 16.58
CA PRO A 737 -23.66 35.09 16.67
C PRO A 737 -23.33 35.97 15.45
N LEU A 738 -22.13 35.83 14.86
CA LEU A 738 -21.77 36.52 13.62
C LEU A 738 -22.72 36.16 12.47
N ASN A 739 -23.10 34.89 12.36
CA ASN A 739 -24.06 34.47 11.33
C ASN A 739 -25.40 35.20 11.48
N LYS A 740 -25.88 35.36 12.72
CA LYS A 740 -27.14 36.05 13.00
C LYS A 740 -27.03 37.56 12.77
N ILE A 741 -25.92 38.19 13.17
CA ILE A 741 -25.63 39.61 12.91
C ILE A 741 -25.68 39.89 11.40
N LEU A 742 -25.01 39.07 10.60
CA LEU A 742 -24.98 39.22 9.14
C LEU A 742 -26.37 38.98 8.52
N SER A 743 -27.08 37.93 8.94
CA SER A 743 -28.42 37.61 8.43
C SER A 743 -29.45 38.71 8.71
N ASN A 744 -29.35 39.37 9.88
CA ASN A 744 -30.28 40.43 10.28
C ASN A 744 -29.93 41.81 9.69
N SER A 745 -28.81 41.94 8.96
CA SER A 745 -28.39 43.22 8.39
C SER A 745 -29.27 43.71 7.22
N ASN A 746 -30.08 42.83 6.62
CA ASN A 746 -30.83 43.07 5.37
C ASN A 746 -29.97 43.48 4.15
N LEU A 747 -28.64 43.47 4.28
CA LEU A 747 -27.69 43.70 3.19
C LEU A 747 -27.48 42.39 2.42
N GLY A 748 -26.70 42.39 1.34
CA GLY A 748 -26.28 41.14 0.69
C GLY A 748 -26.75 40.96 -0.75
N TYR A 749 -26.33 39.86 -1.37
CA TYR A 749 -26.62 39.57 -2.77
C TYR A 749 -28.04 39.03 -2.97
N LYS A 750 -28.83 39.66 -3.82
CA LYS A 750 -30.22 39.23 -4.09
C LYS A 750 -30.23 38.02 -5.04
N VAL A 751 -30.52 36.81 -4.57
CA VAL A 751 -30.40 35.58 -5.37
C VAL A 751 -31.50 35.44 -6.45
N THR A 752 -32.72 35.91 -6.17
CA THR A 752 -33.86 35.82 -7.10
C THR A 752 -34.33 37.21 -7.59
N LYS A 753 -34.89 37.28 -8.80
CA LYS A 753 -35.35 38.55 -9.43
C LYS A 753 -36.45 39.27 -8.64
N ARG A 754 -37.21 38.56 -7.82
CA ARG A 754 -38.29 39.12 -6.96
C ARG A 754 -37.82 39.53 -5.56
N ASN A 755 -36.50 39.60 -5.31
CA ASN A 755 -35.90 40.00 -4.02
C ASN A 755 -36.32 39.16 -2.80
N LYS A 756 -36.88 37.95 -2.98
CA LYS A 756 -37.36 37.13 -1.85
C LYS A 756 -36.25 36.45 -1.05
N VAL A 757 -35.08 36.25 -1.65
CA VAL A 757 -33.95 35.56 -1.02
C VAL A 757 -32.68 36.38 -1.17
N VAL A 758 -32.08 36.75 -0.05
CA VAL A 758 -30.83 37.49 0.04
C VAL A 758 -29.76 36.56 0.62
N LEU A 759 -28.57 36.58 0.01
CA LEU A 759 -27.39 35.85 0.49
C LEU A 759 -26.35 36.86 0.98
N ASN A 760 -26.11 36.86 2.28
CA ASN A 760 -25.14 37.73 2.94
C ASN A 760 -23.75 37.09 2.99
N HIS A 761 -23.69 35.81 3.35
CA HIS A 761 -22.43 35.12 3.61
C HIS A 761 -22.58 33.60 3.50
N LEU A 762 -21.44 32.92 3.37
CA LEU A 762 -21.28 31.48 3.54
C LEU A 762 -20.08 31.23 4.44
N MET A 763 -20.22 30.32 5.40
CA MET A 763 -19.14 29.90 6.29
C MET A 763 -18.84 28.43 6.16
N TYR A 764 -17.56 28.09 6.23
CA TYR A 764 -17.10 26.73 6.41
C TYR A 764 -16.03 26.72 7.50
N MET A 765 -16.42 26.35 8.72
CA MET A 765 -15.56 26.54 9.91
C MET A 765 -15.20 28.03 10.08
N ASP A 766 -13.93 28.39 9.92
CA ASP A 766 -13.36 29.73 9.98
C ASP A 766 -13.35 30.46 8.63
N ASP A 767 -13.44 29.73 7.50
CA ASP A 767 -13.45 30.31 6.17
C ASP A 767 -14.78 31.05 5.91
N LEU A 768 -14.75 32.38 5.94
CA LEU A 768 -15.90 33.24 5.70
C LEU A 768 -15.84 33.87 4.30
N LYS A 769 -16.93 33.73 3.54
CA LYS A 769 -17.15 34.45 2.28
C LYS A 769 -18.37 35.34 2.40
N VAL A 770 -18.20 36.64 2.19
CA VAL A 770 -19.27 37.66 2.27
C VAL A 770 -19.68 38.07 0.85
N TYR A 771 -20.98 38.30 0.64
CA TYR A 771 -21.58 38.71 -0.64
C TYR A 771 -22.41 39.98 -0.44
N ALA A 772 -22.32 40.88 -1.41
CA ALA A 772 -23.04 42.15 -1.45
C ALA A 772 -23.45 42.49 -2.89
N ASN A 773 -24.44 43.38 -3.08
CA ASN A 773 -24.81 43.83 -4.43
C ASN A 773 -23.85 44.89 -4.98
N ASN A 774 -23.22 45.69 -4.11
CA ASN A 774 -22.33 46.80 -4.46
C ASN A 774 -21.20 46.96 -3.43
N PRO A 775 -20.14 47.74 -3.74
CA PRO A 775 -19.00 47.95 -2.83
C PRO A 775 -19.40 48.55 -1.48
N GLU A 776 -20.38 49.45 -1.46
CA GLU A 776 -20.81 50.14 -0.24
C GLU A 776 -21.46 49.18 0.76
N GLN A 777 -22.31 48.26 0.28
CA GLN A 777 -22.87 47.21 1.13
C GLN A 777 -21.79 46.22 1.60
N LEU A 778 -20.78 45.94 0.78
CA LEU A 778 -19.67 45.09 1.18
C LEU A 778 -18.89 45.72 2.33
N GLN A 779 -18.61 47.03 2.23
CA GLN A 779 -17.97 47.81 3.29
C GLN A 779 -18.73 47.67 4.62
N SER A 780 -20.04 47.94 4.62
CA SER A 780 -20.86 47.83 5.84
C SER A 780 -20.88 46.40 6.41
N LEU A 781 -20.92 45.38 5.56
CA LEU A 781 -20.84 43.98 6.00
C LEU A 781 -19.46 43.66 6.62
N LEU A 782 -18.37 44.14 6.02
CA LEU A 782 -17.02 43.94 6.56
C LEU A 782 -16.79 44.68 7.87
N GLU A 783 -17.40 45.84 8.06
CA GLU A 783 -17.39 46.58 9.34
C GLU A 783 -18.11 45.79 10.44
N LEU A 784 -19.24 45.14 10.14
CA LEU A 784 -19.92 44.25 11.08
C LEU A 784 -19.02 43.06 11.46
N VAL A 785 -18.35 42.44 10.48
CA VAL A 785 -17.41 41.34 10.73
C VAL A 785 -16.23 41.82 11.58
N SER A 786 -15.63 42.97 11.28
CA SER A 786 -14.49 43.51 12.04
C SER A 786 -14.88 43.83 13.48
N ARG A 787 -16.01 44.51 13.69
CA ARG A 787 -16.51 44.84 15.04
C ARG A 787 -16.75 43.58 15.89
N PHE A 788 -17.43 42.58 15.32
CA PHE A 788 -17.61 41.30 16.00
C PHE A 788 -16.27 40.62 16.30
N SER A 789 -15.39 40.52 15.30
CA SER A 789 -14.10 39.83 15.44
C SER A 789 -13.23 40.45 16.53
N LYS A 790 -13.22 41.78 16.64
CA LYS A 790 -12.51 42.50 17.72
C LYS A 790 -13.05 42.21 19.10
N SER A 791 -14.37 42.15 19.26
CA SER A 791 -15.00 41.88 20.57
C SER A 791 -14.65 40.49 21.12
N ILE A 792 -14.39 39.52 20.23
CA ILE A 792 -13.91 38.18 20.58
C ILE A 792 -12.40 38.01 20.33
N HIS A 793 -11.67 39.11 20.14
CA HIS A 793 -10.20 39.16 19.97
C HIS A 793 -9.63 38.26 18.87
N MET A 794 -10.38 38.09 17.79
CA MET A 794 -9.93 37.42 16.58
C MET A 794 -9.41 38.43 15.55
N GLU A 795 -8.23 38.16 14.99
CA GLU A 795 -7.58 39.00 13.98
C GLU A 795 -7.73 38.41 12.57
N PHE A 796 -7.85 39.29 11.56
CA PHE A 796 -7.81 38.89 10.16
C PHE A 796 -6.38 38.52 9.73
N GLY A 797 -6.25 37.42 9.00
CA GLY A 797 -5.04 37.05 8.29
C GLY A 797 -4.94 37.80 6.97
N LEU A 798 -4.61 39.10 7.00
CA LEU A 798 -4.71 40.02 5.84
C LEU A 798 -4.08 39.50 4.55
N SER A 799 -2.95 38.79 4.62
CA SER A 799 -2.29 38.20 3.44
C SER A 799 -3.11 37.12 2.71
N LYS A 800 -4.20 36.68 3.31
CA LYS A 800 -5.16 35.73 2.76
C LYS A 800 -6.58 36.28 2.68
N CYS A 801 -6.82 37.51 3.15
CA CYS A 801 -8.08 38.18 2.93
C CYS A 801 -8.05 38.87 1.57
N ALA A 802 -9.17 38.89 0.86
CA ALA A 802 -9.23 39.56 -0.43
C ALA A 802 -10.65 39.98 -0.78
N THR A 803 -10.83 41.04 -1.56
CA THR A 803 -12.12 41.48 -2.08
C THR A 803 -12.18 41.39 -3.60
N VAL A 804 -13.40 41.39 -4.15
CA VAL A 804 -13.65 41.40 -5.59
C VAL A 804 -14.92 42.16 -5.92
N HIS A 805 -14.93 42.88 -7.03
CA HIS A 805 -16.05 43.73 -7.44
C HIS A 805 -16.43 43.49 -8.91
N TYR A 806 -17.73 43.32 -9.14
CA TYR A 806 -18.34 43.12 -10.45
C TYR A 806 -19.38 44.18 -10.75
N LYS A 807 -19.26 44.81 -11.92
CA LYS A 807 -20.25 45.76 -12.46
C LYS A 807 -20.76 45.25 -13.80
N LYS A 808 -22.07 45.04 -13.90
CA LYS A 808 -22.72 44.45 -15.09
C LYS A 808 -21.99 43.19 -15.59
N GLY A 809 -21.68 42.25 -14.69
CA GLY A 809 -21.01 40.99 -15.02
C GLY A 809 -19.52 41.08 -15.37
N LYS A 810 -18.90 42.28 -15.39
CA LYS A 810 -17.47 42.46 -15.62
C LYS A 810 -16.72 42.73 -14.33
N LEU A 811 -15.57 42.08 -14.16
CA LEU A 811 -14.64 42.37 -13.08
C LEU A 811 -14.10 43.79 -13.25
N ILE A 812 -14.19 44.60 -12.20
CA ILE A 812 -13.65 45.96 -12.19
C ILE A 812 -12.47 46.04 -11.22
N SER A 813 -11.45 46.82 -11.59
CA SER A 813 -10.44 47.24 -10.64
C SER A 813 -11.09 48.22 -9.66
N HIS A 814 -10.86 48.01 -8.38
CA HIS A 814 -11.31 48.90 -7.32
C HIS A 814 -10.15 49.12 -6.35
N GLU A 815 -10.16 50.23 -5.63
CA GLU A 815 -9.20 50.47 -4.54
C GLU A 815 -9.35 49.41 -3.44
N ASN A 816 -8.31 49.28 -2.62
CA ASN A 816 -8.36 48.41 -1.44
C ASN A 816 -9.50 48.85 -0.53
N VAL A 817 -10.09 47.89 0.18
CA VAL A 817 -11.13 48.19 1.16
C VAL A 817 -10.44 48.53 2.48
N THR A 818 -10.56 49.80 2.91
CA THR A 818 -10.07 50.27 4.21
C THR A 818 -11.22 50.28 5.20
N LEU A 819 -11.08 49.50 6.28
CA LEU A 819 -12.05 49.46 7.38
C LEU A 819 -11.85 50.67 8.29
N MET A 820 -12.86 50.99 9.11
CA MET A 820 -12.84 52.14 10.03
C MET A 820 -11.67 52.14 11.03
N ASP A 821 -11.01 51.00 11.20
CA ASP A 821 -9.87 50.82 12.08
C ASP A 821 -8.51 50.91 11.40
N GLY A 822 -8.48 51.33 10.13
CA GLY A 822 -7.27 51.41 9.32
C GLY A 822 -6.83 50.08 8.72
N THR A 823 -7.57 48.99 8.91
CA THR A 823 -7.25 47.70 8.28
C THR A 823 -7.53 47.77 6.77
N GLU A 824 -6.50 47.54 5.95
CA GLU A 824 -6.66 47.44 4.50
C GLU A 824 -6.76 45.98 4.04
N ILE A 825 -7.80 45.68 3.24
CA ILE A 825 -7.99 44.40 2.57
C ILE A 825 -7.73 44.58 1.07
N GLU A 826 -6.84 43.75 0.52
CA GLU A 826 -6.44 43.81 -0.88
C GLU A 826 -7.60 43.47 -1.82
N THR A 827 -7.83 44.33 -2.81
CA THR A 827 -8.76 44.04 -3.91
C THR A 827 -8.06 43.24 -5.01
N LEU A 828 -8.63 42.08 -5.38
CA LEU A 828 -8.08 41.25 -6.46
C LEU A 828 -8.15 41.98 -7.81
N LYS A 829 -6.98 42.25 -8.39
CA LYS A 829 -6.87 42.88 -9.71
C LYS A 829 -6.98 41.84 -10.84
N THR A 830 -6.16 40.78 -10.79
CA THR A 830 -6.05 39.78 -11.88
C THR A 830 -5.83 38.34 -11.39
N SER A 831 -5.29 38.15 -10.18
CA SER A 831 -4.98 36.84 -9.61
C SER A 831 -6.25 36.13 -9.10
N ALA A 832 -6.28 34.80 -9.18
CA ALA A 832 -7.37 33.99 -8.64
C ALA A 832 -7.13 33.67 -7.17
N TYR A 833 -8.16 33.83 -6.36
CA TYR A 833 -8.20 33.40 -4.97
C TYR A 833 -8.48 31.90 -4.88
N LYS A 834 -7.84 31.20 -3.94
CA LYS A 834 -8.07 29.76 -3.72
C LYS A 834 -8.96 29.54 -2.48
N TYR A 835 -10.24 29.27 -2.69
CA TYR A 835 -11.22 29.04 -1.63
C TYR A 835 -11.69 27.59 -1.61
N LEU A 836 -11.61 26.91 -0.46
CA LEU A 836 -12.00 25.51 -0.29
C LEU A 836 -11.44 24.55 -1.38
N GLY A 837 -10.27 24.88 -1.93
CA GLY A 837 -9.60 24.11 -2.99
C GLY A 837 -9.92 24.53 -4.42
N MET A 838 -10.87 25.43 -4.64
CA MET A 838 -11.29 25.95 -5.95
C MET A 838 -10.66 27.32 -6.22
N LEU A 839 -10.15 27.54 -7.44
CA LEU A 839 -9.66 28.85 -7.86
C LEU A 839 -10.81 29.72 -8.34
N GLN A 840 -10.91 30.94 -7.83
CA GLN A 840 -11.98 31.87 -8.15
C GLN A 840 -11.53 33.32 -8.20
N THR A 841 -12.15 34.11 -9.07
CA THR A 841 -12.08 35.58 -9.07
C THR A 841 -13.49 36.12 -8.81
N GLY A 842 -14.20 35.58 -7.81
CA GLY A 842 -15.64 35.80 -7.60
C GLY A 842 -16.51 34.70 -8.22
N GLN A 843 -16.15 34.20 -9.41
CA GLN A 843 -16.62 32.93 -9.96
C GLN A 843 -15.46 31.93 -10.02
N ILE A 844 -15.79 30.65 -9.91
CA ILE A 844 -14.84 29.54 -10.12
C ILE A 844 -14.27 29.59 -11.55
N LYS A 845 -12.94 29.53 -11.67
CA LYS A 845 -12.23 29.42 -12.95
C LYS A 845 -12.36 28.00 -13.52
N ASP A 846 -13.54 27.67 -14.06
CA ASP A 846 -13.92 26.32 -14.52
C ASP A 846 -12.84 25.70 -15.43
N LYS A 847 -12.36 26.41 -16.47
CA LYS A 847 -11.38 25.88 -17.43
C LYS A 847 -10.04 25.50 -16.79
N GLU A 848 -9.50 26.39 -15.95
CA GLU A 848 -8.22 26.18 -15.27
C GLU A 848 -8.33 25.04 -14.24
N MET A 849 -9.41 25.04 -13.46
CA MET A 849 -9.68 23.99 -12.47
C MET A 849 -9.87 22.62 -13.10
N LYS A 850 -10.67 22.52 -14.17
CA LYS A 850 -10.85 21.26 -14.92
C LYS A 850 -9.51 20.74 -15.45
N THR A 851 -8.68 21.61 -16.01
CA THR A 851 -7.35 21.26 -16.54
C THR A 851 -6.43 20.76 -15.42
N ARG A 852 -6.36 21.47 -14.30
CA ARG A 852 -5.56 21.09 -13.13
C ARG A 852 -5.98 19.73 -12.56
N MET A 853 -7.29 19.50 -12.44
CA MET A 853 -7.84 18.24 -11.92
C MET A 853 -7.62 17.08 -12.88
N LYS A 854 -7.84 17.28 -14.19
CA LYS A 854 -7.53 16.31 -15.25
C LYS A 854 -6.05 15.91 -15.21
N ASN A 855 -5.13 16.87 -15.14
CA ASN A 855 -3.70 16.62 -15.08
C ASN A 855 -3.30 15.87 -13.80
N THR A 856 -3.85 16.25 -12.66
CA THR A 856 -3.58 15.58 -11.38
C THR A 856 -4.10 14.15 -11.37
N TYR A 857 -5.32 13.92 -11.89
CA TYR A 857 -5.91 12.60 -12.04
C TYR A 857 -5.07 11.71 -12.96
N LEU A 858 -4.73 12.17 -14.17
CA LEU A 858 -3.91 11.41 -15.12
C LEU A 858 -2.50 11.14 -14.59
N LYS A 859 -1.90 12.09 -13.86
CA LYS A 859 -0.62 11.87 -13.16
C LYS A 859 -0.74 10.70 -12.17
N ARG A 860 -1.78 10.67 -11.33
CA ARG A 860 -2.01 9.56 -10.39
C ARG A 860 -2.23 8.23 -11.09
N VAL A 861 -3.04 8.20 -12.15
CA VAL A 861 -3.23 6.98 -12.98
C VAL A 861 -1.89 6.48 -13.50
N LYS A 862 -1.09 7.36 -14.11
CA LYS A 862 0.24 7.02 -14.63
C LYS A 862 1.18 6.50 -13.53
N THR A 863 1.19 7.13 -12.36
CA THR A 863 1.98 6.67 -11.21
C THR A 863 1.55 5.28 -10.75
N VAL A 864 0.24 5.00 -10.65
CA VAL A 864 -0.28 3.67 -10.32
C VAL A 864 0.12 2.64 -11.37
N CYS A 865 0.03 2.98 -12.66
CA CYS A 865 0.41 2.07 -13.75
C CYS A 865 1.88 1.65 -13.70
N LYS A 866 2.78 2.53 -13.24
CA LYS A 866 4.22 2.24 -13.04
C LYS A 866 4.52 1.31 -11.87
N THR A 867 3.57 1.07 -10.97
CA THR A 867 3.78 0.20 -9.80
C THR A 867 3.86 -1.27 -10.19
N TYR A 868 4.44 -2.08 -9.30
CA TYR A 868 4.50 -3.54 -9.41
C TYR A 868 3.26 -4.26 -8.86
N LEU A 869 2.13 -3.55 -8.70
CA LEU A 869 0.88 -4.13 -8.25
C LEU A 869 0.26 -5.06 -9.32
N PRO A 870 -0.45 -6.13 -8.95
CA PRO A 870 -1.24 -6.91 -9.90
C PRO A 870 -2.41 -6.07 -10.49
N GLY A 871 -2.97 -6.51 -11.62
CA GLY A 871 -3.99 -5.78 -12.39
C GLY A 871 -5.19 -5.36 -11.55
N ARG A 872 -5.75 -6.28 -10.77
CA ARG A 872 -6.82 -6.02 -9.80
C ARG A 872 -6.48 -4.88 -8.83
N GLN A 873 -5.31 -4.92 -8.20
CA GLN A 873 -4.89 -3.89 -7.24
C GLN A 873 -4.57 -2.56 -7.94
N LYS A 874 -4.05 -2.56 -9.17
CA LYS A 874 -3.86 -1.33 -9.96
C LYS A 874 -5.20 -0.63 -10.23
N ILE A 875 -6.22 -1.36 -10.68
CA ILE A 875 -7.56 -0.77 -10.89
C ILE A 875 -8.16 -0.30 -9.56
N ALA A 876 -8.04 -1.10 -8.49
CA ALA A 876 -8.47 -0.69 -7.17
C ALA A 876 -7.77 0.58 -6.67
N ALA A 877 -6.47 0.73 -6.94
CA ALA A 877 -5.69 1.91 -6.61
C ALA A 877 -6.14 3.14 -7.41
N VAL A 878 -6.42 3.01 -8.71
CA VAL A 878 -7.01 4.10 -9.52
C VAL A 878 -8.36 4.53 -8.94
N ASN A 879 -9.25 3.59 -8.66
CA ASN A 879 -10.57 3.88 -8.10
C ASN A 879 -10.51 4.55 -6.71
N ARG A 880 -9.58 4.12 -5.85
CA ARG A 880 -9.47 4.60 -4.46
C ARG A 880 -8.62 5.86 -4.31
N TRP A 881 -7.71 6.16 -5.25
CA TRP A 881 -6.75 7.26 -5.11
C TRP A 881 -6.81 8.30 -6.23
N ALA A 882 -7.05 7.90 -7.48
CA ALA A 882 -7.14 8.83 -8.59
C ALA A 882 -8.54 9.44 -8.72
N ILE A 883 -9.59 8.62 -8.78
CA ILE A 883 -10.99 9.08 -8.95
C ILE A 883 -11.43 10.15 -7.93
N PRO A 884 -11.07 10.06 -6.63
CA PRO A 884 -11.45 11.11 -5.66
C PRO A 884 -10.94 12.52 -6.00
N VAL A 885 -9.88 12.64 -6.81
CA VAL A 885 -9.42 13.95 -7.32
C VAL A 885 -10.48 14.63 -8.15
N LEU A 886 -11.28 13.87 -8.91
CA LEU A 886 -12.37 14.43 -9.71
C LEU A 886 -13.67 14.52 -8.90
N ALA A 887 -13.89 13.56 -7.98
CA ALA A 887 -15.15 13.41 -7.25
C ALA A 887 -15.60 14.67 -6.48
N HIS A 888 -14.68 15.40 -5.86
CA HIS A 888 -15.02 16.64 -5.14
C HIS A 888 -15.43 17.80 -6.05
N THR A 889 -15.13 17.72 -7.36
CA THR A 889 -15.53 18.73 -8.34
C THR A 889 -16.85 18.41 -9.04
N TYR A 890 -17.37 17.18 -8.92
CA TYR A 890 -18.64 16.81 -9.51
C TYR A 890 -19.78 17.58 -8.81
N GLY A 891 -20.73 18.07 -9.60
CA GLY A 891 -21.82 18.94 -9.16
C GLY A 891 -21.41 20.40 -9.00
N VAL A 892 -20.19 20.67 -8.51
CA VAL A 892 -19.64 22.03 -8.40
C VAL A 892 -19.26 22.56 -9.78
N LEU A 893 -18.40 21.87 -10.53
CA LEU A 893 -18.02 22.26 -11.89
C LEU A 893 -19.02 21.71 -12.92
N LYS A 894 -19.34 22.49 -13.96
CA LYS A 894 -20.17 22.02 -15.08
C LYS A 894 -19.31 21.21 -16.05
N TRP A 895 -19.16 19.92 -15.78
CA TRP A 895 -18.50 18.99 -16.67
C TRP A 895 -19.41 18.66 -17.87
N SER A 896 -18.94 18.87 -19.09
CA SER A 896 -19.65 18.40 -20.27
C SER A 896 -19.44 16.89 -20.45
N LYS A 897 -20.40 16.24 -21.13
CA LYS A 897 -20.25 14.83 -21.53
C LYS A 897 -18.97 14.61 -22.34
N THR A 898 -18.65 15.52 -23.26
CA THR A 898 -17.44 15.45 -24.10
C THR A 898 -16.16 15.51 -23.28
N GLU A 899 -16.06 16.41 -22.30
CA GLU A 899 -14.91 16.53 -21.40
C GLU A 899 -14.71 15.25 -20.55
N LEU A 900 -15.78 14.70 -19.99
CA LEU A 900 -15.73 13.47 -19.20
C LEU A 900 -15.26 12.29 -20.05
N GLN A 901 -15.79 12.17 -21.27
CA GLN A 901 -15.37 11.16 -22.25
C GLN A 901 -13.93 11.34 -22.71
N GLU A 902 -13.40 12.56 -22.80
CA GLU A 902 -11.97 12.78 -23.04
C GLU A 902 -11.09 12.26 -21.90
N ILE A 903 -11.50 12.45 -20.66
CA ILE A 903 -10.78 11.94 -19.49
C ILE A 903 -10.78 10.41 -19.50
N ASP A 904 -11.93 9.79 -19.80
CA ASP A 904 -12.03 8.33 -19.95
C ASP A 904 -11.15 7.82 -21.11
N ARG A 905 -11.18 8.47 -22.28
CA ARG A 905 -10.29 8.15 -23.41
C ARG A 905 -8.81 8.28 -23.04
N ALA A 906 -8.41 9.35 -22.36
CA ALA A 906 -7.04 9.55 -21.90
C ALA A 906 -6.61 8.51 -20.85
N THR A 907 -7.54 8.09 -19.99
CA THR A 907 -7.32 6.98 -19.04
C THR A 907 -7.05 5.69 -19.78
N ARG A 908 -7.89 5.33 -20.76
CA ARG A 908 -7.70 4.12 -21.59
C ARG A 908 -6.38 4.15 -22.35
N ARG A 909 -6.03 5.27 -23.00
CA ARG A 909 -4.73 5.44 -23.66
C ARG A 909 -3.57 5.21 -22.70
N THR A 910 -3.66 5.76 -21.48
CA THR A 910 -2.65 5.55 -20.45
C THR A 910 -2.56 4.07 -20.07
N LEU A 911 -3.69 3.39 -19.85
CA LEU A 911 -3.69 1.94 -19.56
C LEU A 911 -3.07 1.13 -20.70
N SER A 912 -3.36 1.49 -21.95
CA SER A 912 -2.78 0.83 -23.13
C SER A 912 -1.28 1.09 -23.27
N GLN A 913 -0.80 2.30 -22.99
CA GLN A 913 0.65 2.61 -22.97
C GLN A 913 1.42 1.70 -22.01
N PHE A 914 0.82 1.34 -20.87
CA PHE A 914 1.39 0.43 -19.89
C PHE A 914 0.95 -1.03 -20.10
N ARG A 915 0.38 -1.37 -21.27
CA ARG A 915 -0.11 -2.72 -21.64
C ARG A 915 -1.19 -3.28 -20.70
N LEU A 916 -1.81 -2.47 -19.85
CA LEU A 916 -2.90 -2.89 -18.96
C LEU A 916 -4.21 -3.15 -19.70
N HIS A 917 -4.43 -2.52 -20.86
CA HIS A 917 -5.66 -2.65 -21.66
C HIS A 917 -5.31 -2.62 -23.15
N HIS A 918 -5.78 -3.60 -23.92
CA HIS A 918 -5.59 -3.59 -25.36
C HIS A 918 -6.46 -2.53 -26.03
N GLN A 919 -5.95 -1.84 -27.05
CA GLN A 919 -6.64 -0.69 -27.68
C GLN A 919 -7.97 -1.08 -28.33
N SER A 920 -8.03 -2.26 -28.91
CA SER A 920 -9.23 -2.78 -29.57
C SER A 920 -10.10 -3.64 -28.65
N SER A 921 -9.74 -3.81 -27.37
CA SER A 921 -10.58 -4.52 -26.39
C SER A 921 -11.87 -3.77 -26.09
N SER A 922 -12.87 -4.48 -25.57
CA SER A 922 -14.13 -3.87 -25.20
C SER A 922 -13.98 -2.81 -24.12
N GLU A 923 -14.38 -1.58 -24.43
CA GLU A 923 -14.47 -0.49 -23.47
C GLU A 923 -15.44 -0.80 -22.32
N ILE A 924 -16.59 -1.42 -22.64
CA ILE A 924 -17.65 -1.74 -21.67
C ILE A 924 -17.11 -2.68 -20.58
N ARG A 925 -16.41 -3.75 -20.98
CA ARG A 925 -15.76 -4.71 -20.09
C ARG A 925 -14.76 -4.09 -19.12
N LEU A 926 -14.05 -3.02 -19.52
CA LEU A 926 -13.14 -2.31 -18.63
C LEU A 926 -13.88 -1.72 -17.41
N TYR A 927 -15.08 -1.17 -17.63
CA TYR A 927 -15.87 -0.49 -16.60
C TYR A 927 -16.87 -1.39 -15.88
N LEU A 928 -17.22 -2.54 -16.45
CA LEU A 928 -18.11 -3.51 -15.83
C LEU A 928 -17.49 -4.05 -14.51
N PRO A 929 -18.28 -4.27 -13.44
CA PRO A 929 -17.77 -4.83 -12.20
C PRO A 929 -17.11 -6.19 -12.38
N ARG A 930 -16.10 -6.49 -11.55
CA ARG A 930 -15.33 -7.76 -11.63
C ARG A 930 -16.19 -9.00 -11.37
N ILE A 931 -17.17 -8.88 -10.48
CA ILE A 931 -18.15 -9.95 -10.19
C ILE A 931 -19.04 -10.29 -11.38
N HIS A 932 -19.11 -9.41 -12.39
CA HIS A 932 -19.86 -9.63 -13.62
C HIS A 932 -18.94 -9.90 -14.83
N GLY A 933 -17.67 -10.28 -14.60
CA GLY A 933 -16.71 -10.59 -15.67
C GLY A 933 -16.00 -9.36 -16.29
N GLY A 934 -16.16 -8.19 -15.68
CA GLY A 934 -15.46 -6.97 -16.08
C GLY A 934 -14.16 -6.70 -15.31
N ARG A 935 -13.55 -5.54 -15.50
CA ARG A 935 -12.31 -5.15 -14.81
C ARG A 935 -12.51 -4.13 -13.69
N GLY A 936 -13.71 -3.58 -13.57
CA GLY A 936 -14.16 -2.76 -12.45
C GLY A 936 -13.53 -1.38 -12.36
N LEU A 937 -13.03 -0.81 -13.46
CA LEU A 937 -12.62 0.59 -13.47
C LEU A 937 -13.87 1.47 -13.32
N ILE A 938 -13.82 2.51 -12.48
CA ILE A 938 -14.93 3.46 -12.40
C ILE A 938 -14.92 4.33 -13.65
N ASN A 939 -16.04 4.35 -14.37
CA ASN A 939 -16.23 5.27 -15.49
C ASN A 939 -16.46 6.69 -14.96
N VAL A 940 -15.71 7.66 -15.48
CA VAL A 940 -15.68 9.04 -14.98
C VAL A 940 -17.01 9.75 -15.25
N GLU A 941 -17.59 9.54 -16.44
CA GLU A 941 -18.91 10.09 -16.82
C GLU A 941 -20.01 9.58 -15.88
N ARG A 942 -20.13 8.26 -15.69
CA ARG A 942 -21.12 7.65 -14.80
C ARG A 942 -20.93 8.08 -13.34
N ALA A 943 -19.68 8.22 -12.89
CA ALA A 943 -19.39 8.69 -11.54
C ALA A 943 -19.86 10.14 -11.33
N CYS A 944 -19.65 11.00 -12.33
CA CYS A 944 -20.12 12.39 -12.31
C CYS A 944 -21.65 12.44 -12.26
N ASN A 945 -22.34 11.73 -13.16
CA ASN A 945 -23.81 11.71 -13.22
C ASN A 945 -24.42 11.19 -11.90
N ARG A 946 -23.87 10.10 -11.35
CA ARG A 946 -24.32 9.56 -10.06
C ARG A 946 -24.16 10.58 -8.93
N GLN A 947 -23.05 11.32 -8.91
CA GLN A 947 -22.81 12.34 -7.88
C GLN A 947 -23.74 13.55 -8.06
N ASN A 948 -23.98 13.98 -9.30
CA ASN A 948 -24.92 15.06 -9.62
C ASN A 948 -26.34 14.70 -9.17
N ASN A 949 -26.80 13.46 -9.43
CA ASN A 949 -28.13 13.01 -8.99
C ASN A 949 -28.25 12.99 -7.46
N LYS A 950 -27.22 12.51 -6.76
CA LYS A 950 -27.15 12.55 -5.30
C LYS A 950 -27.16 13.97 -4.75
N LEU A 951 -26.53 14.92 -5.45
CA LEU A 951 -26.54 16.34 -5.06
C LEU A 951 -27.91 16.95 -5.32
N ALA A 952 -28.50 16.73 -6.49
CA ALA A 952 -29.85 17.19 -6.81
C ALA A 952 -30.87 16.71 -5.78
N THR A 953 -30.87 15.41 -5.45
CA THR A 953 -31.74 14.83 -4.41
C THR A 953 -31.54 15.52 -3.07
N TYR A 954 -30.29 15.78 -2.68
CA TYR A 954 -29.96 16.47 -1.44
C TYR A 954 -30.46 17.93 -1.41
N PHE A 955 -30.30 18.69 -2.49
CA PHE A 955 -30.80 20.06 -2.57
C PHE A 955 -32.34 20.12 -2.61
N MET A 956 -33.00 19.12 -3.21
CA MET A 956 -34.47 19.03 -3.26
C MET A 956 -35.11 18.64 -1.92
N GLN A 957 -34.45 17.76 -1.16
CA GLN A 957 -34.96 17.28 0.14
C GLN A 957 -34.68 18.24 1.29
N ARG A 958 -33.78 19.22 1.11
CA ARG A 958 -33.36 20.12 2.18
C ARG A 958 -34.30 21.32 2.25
N ASP A 959 -35.08 21.36 3.31
CA ASP A 959 -36.03 22.44 3.58
C ASP A 959 -35.34 23.62 4.30
N THR A 960 -34.74 24.52 3.54
CA THR A 960 -34.25 25.81 4.05
C THR A 960 -34.59 26.93 3.08
N TYR A 961 -34.52 28.21 3.49
CA TYR A 961 -34.88 29.32 2.59
C TYR A 961 -34.02 29.40 1.31
N LEU A 962 -32.77 28.90 1.36
CA LEU A 962 -31.80 29.03 0.27
C LEU A 962 -31.85 27.87 -0.74
N HIS A 963 -32.06 26.63 -0.30
CA HIS A 963 -31.95 25.44 -1.17
C HIS A 963 -33.03 25.35 -2.26
N PRO A 964 -34.33 25.60 -1.98
CA PRO A 964 -35.39 25.66 -3.00
C PRO A 964 -35.16 26.77 -4.02
N ALA A 965 -34.71 27.96 -3.58
CA ALA A 965 -34.39 29.08 -4.47
C ALA A 965 -33.24 28.74 -5.42
N ILE A 966 -32.21 28.06 -4.91
CA ILE A 966 -31.11 27.54 -5.74
C ILE A 966 -31.63 26.45 -6.69
N CYS A 967 -32.50 25.54 -6.24
CA CYS A 967 -33.10 24.52 -7.10
C CYS A 967 -33.89 25.11 -8.27
N GLU A 968 -34.70 26.16 -8.03
CA GLU A 968 -35.45 26.87 -9.07
C GLU A 968 -34.51 27.44 -10.15
N LEU A 969 -33.39 28.02 -9.73
CA LEU A 969 -32.35 28.56 -10.60
C LEU A 969 -31.54 27.46 -11.32
N VAL A 970 -31.47 26.26 -10.72
CA VAL A 970 -30.69 25.11 -11.18
C VAL A 970 -31.52 24.15 -12.04
N ARG A 971 -32.85 24.30 -12.18
CA ARG A 971 -33.69 23.45 -13.07
C ARG A 971 -33.18 23.36 -14.52
N GLY A 972 -32.37 24.32 -14.98
CA GLY A 972 -31.66 24.26 -16.28
C GLY A 972 -30.29 23.52 -16.30
N TYR A 973 -29.81 22.99 -15.17
CA TYR A 973 -28.50 22.32 -15.00
C TYR A 973 -28.59 20.81 -14.75
N SER A 974 -29.77 20.27 -14.47
CA SER A 974 -29.99 18.84 -14.30
C SER A 974 -30.00 18.14 -15.66
N SER A 975 -28.85 17.62 -16.08
CA SER A 975 -28.77 16.79 -17.29
C SER A 975 -29.36 15.41 -17.00
N LEU A 976 -30.57 15.16 -17.52
CA LEU A 976 -31.14 13.88 -17.93
C LEU A 976 -31.05 12.69 -16.95
N ASN A 977 -32.21 12.32 -16.41
CA ASN A 977 -32.56 10.92 -16.17
C ASN A 977 -32.52 10.17 -17.50
N LEU A 978 -31.47 9.38 -17.70
CA LEU A 978 -31.48 8.29 -18.66
C LEU A 978 -31.35 7.03 -17.82
N GLU A 979 -32.39 6.21 -17.82
CA GLU A 979 -32.25 4.80 -17.46
C GLU A 979 -31.19 4.22 -18.38
N VAL A 980 -30.00 4.01 -17.84
CA VAL A 980 -28.93 3.36 -18.59
C VAL A 980 -29.25 1.87 -18.50
N PRO A 981 -29.44 1.18 -19.64
CA PRO A 981 -29.61 -0.27 -19.65
C PRO A 981 -28.49 -0.93 -18.86
N SER A 982 -28.77 -2.08 -18.25
CA SER A 982 -27.75 -2.86 -17.54
C SER A 982 -26.49 -2.97 -18.40
N VAL A 983 -25.36 -2.46 -17.90
CA VAL A 983 -24.06 -2.43 -18.61
C VAL A 983 -23.67 -3.82 -19.14
N GLN A 984 -24.20 -4.86 -18.50
CA GLN A 984 -24.03 -6.26 -18.84
C GLN A 984 -24.79 -6.65 -20.12
N GLU A 985 -26.01 -6.16 -20.33
CA GLU A 985 -26.79 -6.37 -21.56
C GLU A 985 -26.13 -5.71 -22.76
N GLN A 986 -25.59 -4.50 -22.56
CA GLN A 986 -24.84 -3.77 -23.61
C GLN A 986 -23.56 -4.51 -24.06
N LEU A 987 -22.91 -5.28 -23.18
CA LEU A 987 -21.76 -6.09 -23.53
C LEU A 987 -22.19 -7.36 -24.28
N ARG A 988 -23.25 -8.03 -23.81
CA ARG A 988 -23.77 -9.28 -24.39
C ARG A 988 -24.32 -9.10 -25.80
N GLY A 989 -24.93 -7.95 -26.10
CA GLY A 989 -25.43 -7.61 -27.44
C GLY A 989 -24.34 -7.34 -28.48
N LYS A 990 -23.04 -7.36 -28.13
CA LYS A 990 -21.95 -7.16 -29.09
C LYS A 990 -21.48 -8.48 -29.68
N ALA A 991 -21.57 -8.61 -31.01
CA ALA A 991 -21.28 -9.84 -31.74
C ALA A 991 -19.91 -10.51 -31.44
N LEU A 992 -18.83 -9.74 -31.22
CA LEU A 992 -17.51 -10.30 -30.89
C LEU A 992 -17.20 -10.22 -29.39
N HIS A 993 -17.41 -9.06 -28.78
CA HIS A 993 -17.05 -8.79 -27.38
C HIS A 993 -17.99 -9.48 -26.35
N GLY A 994 -19.20 -9.86 -26.77
CA GLY A 994 -20.19 -10.53 -25.92
C GLY A 994 -19.97 -12.04 -25.77
N ASN A 995 -19.19 -12.67 -26.66
CA ASN A 995 -19.09 -14.13 -26.75
C ASN A 995 -18.62 -14.79 -25.45
N TYR A 996 -17.52 -14.32 -24.86
CA TYR A 996 -17.07 -14.83 -23.55
C TYR A 996 -18.13 -14.63 -22.45
N ALA A 997 -18.85 -13.50 -22.46
CA ALA A 997 -19.89 -13.22 -21.49
C ALA A 997 -21.11 -14.14 -21.66
N ASN A 998 -21.48 -14.47 -22.89
CA ASN A 998 -22.56 -15.41 -23.21
C ASN A 998 -22.17 -16.85 -22.84
N GLU A 999 -20.99 -17.30 -23.25
CA GLU A 999 -20.45 -18.64 -22.94
C GLU A 999 -20.26 -18.87 -21.43
N SER A 1000 -19.91 -17.83 -20.67
CA SER A 1000 -19.83 -17.92 -19.20
C SER A 1000 -21.18 -18.18 -18.52
N GLN A 1001 -22.30 -18.03 -19.24
CA GLN A 1001 -23.65 -18.35 -18.78
C GLN A 1001 -24.20 -19.63 -19.42
N ALA A 1002 -23.44 -20.31 -20.28
CA ALA A 1002 -23.90 -21.52 -20.92
C ALA A 1002 -24.13 -22.62 -19.88
N GLU A 1003 -25.06 -23.53 -20.19
CA GLU A 1003 -25.33 -24.70 -19.37
C GLU A 1003 -24.06 -25.58 -19.26
N GLY A 1004 -23.74 -26.06 -18.06
CA GLY A 1004 -22.53 -26.84 -17.80
C GLY A 1004 -21.26 -26.02 -17.49
N ILE A 1005 -21.35 -24.69 -17.40
CA ILE A 1005 -20.22 -23.80 -17.04
C ILE A 1005 -20.41 -23.20 -15.64
N ASP A 1006 -19.37 -23.27 -14.81
CA ASP A 1006 -19.33 -22.54 -13.53
C ASP A 1006 -18.95 -21.08 -13.75
N LYS A 1007 -19.96 -20.21 -13.73
CA LYS A 1007 -19.79 -18.75 -13.82
C LYS A 1007 -18.86 -18.20 -12.74
N SER A 1008 -19.00 -18.69 -11.50
CA SER A 1008 -18.30 -18.15 -10.34
C SER A 1008 -16.80 -18.50 -10.37
N GLY A 1009 -16.47 -19.75 -10.70
CA GLY A 1009 -15.12 -20.21 -11.01
C GLY A 1009 -14.50 -19.46 -12.18
N SER A 1010 -15.25 -19.31 -13.27
CA SER A 1010 -14.78 -18.67 -14.51
C SER A 1010 -14.39 -17.19 -14.39
N ILE A 1011 -14.83 -16.50 -13.33
CA ILE A 1011 -14.46 -15.10 -13.04
C ILE A 1011 -13.41 -14.96 -11.94
N GLN A 1012 -12.97 -16.06 -11.31
CA GLN A 1012 -11.98 -16.01 -10.22
C GLN A 1012 -10.66 -15.35 -10.64
N PHE A 1013 -10.30 -15.41 -11.94
CA PHE A 1013 -9.11 -14.73 -12.44
C PHE A 1013 -9.15 -13.20 -12.34
N LEU A 1014 -10.35 -12.62 -12.28
CA LEU A 1014 -10.57 -11.18 -12.10
C LEU A 1014 -10.75 -10.82 -10.62
N THR A 1015 -11.32 -11.71 -9.81
CA THR A 1015 -11.71 -11.42 -8.43
C THR A 1015 -10.69 -11.91 -7.41
N ASN A 1016 -10.13 -13.11 -7.54
CA ASN A 1016 -9.37 -13.79 -6.50
C ASN A 1016 -7.90 -13.99 -6.86
N ILE A 1017 -7.57 -14.03 -8.17
CA ILE A 1017 -6.20 -14.30 -8.64
C ILE A 1017 -5.43 -12.99 -8.89
N ASN A 1018 -4.20 -12.93 -8.36
CA ASN A 1018 -3.27 -11.85 -8.63
C ASN A 1018 -2.51 -12.08 -9.96
N LEU A 1019 -3.12 -11.66 -11.07
CA LEU A 1019 -2.48 -11.58 -12.39
C LEU A 1019 -1.79 -10.22 -12.59
N MET A 1020 -0.67 -10.19 -13.30
CA MET A 1020 -0.04 -8.93 -13.70
C MET A 1020 -1.00 -8.16 -14.63
N GLY A 1021 -0.95 -6.82 -14.56
CA GLY A 1021 -1.89 -5.98 -15.31
C GLY A 1021 -1.84 -6.24 -16.82
N GLU A 1022 -0.65 -6.54 -17.35
CA GLU A 1022 -0.41 -6.90 -18.73
C GLU A 1022 -1.01 -8.24 -19.10
N THR A 1023 -0.89 -9.24 -18.22
CA THR A 1023 -1.48 -10.57 -18.42
C THR A 1023 -3.01 -10.50 -18.35
N GLU A 1024 -3.57 -9.81 -17.34
CA GLU A 1024 -5.01 -9.63 -17.18
C GLU A 1024 -5.61 -8.88 -18.38
N GLY A 1025 -4.96 -7.82 -18.84
CA GLY A 1025 -5.39 -7.06 -20.02
C GLY A 1025 -5.35 -7.88 -21.30
N PHE A 1026 -4.31 -8.70 -21.48
CA PHE A 1026 -4.13 -9.51 -22.68
C PHE A 1026 -5.08 -10.70 -22.73
N ILE A 1027 -5.34 -11.40 -21.61
CA ILE A 1027 -6.34 -12.46 -21.60
C ILE A 1027 -7.75 -11.92 -21.86
N CYS A 1028 -8.08 -10.72 -21.36
CA CYS A 1028 -9.34 -10.06 -21.71
C CYS A 1028 -9.42 -9.77 -23.22
N ALA A 1029 -8.33 -9.36 -23.86
CA ALA A 1029 -8.30 -9.13 -25.31
C ALA A 1029 -8.48 -10.42 -26.14
N ILE A 1030 -7.93 -11.55 -25.67
CA ILE A 1030 -8.16 -12.87 -26.27
C ILE A 1030 -9.63 -13.27 -26.12
N GLN A 1031 -10.20 -13.09 -24.93
CA GLN A 1031 -11.61 -13.38 -24.64
C GLN A 1031 -12.58 -12.47 -25.42
N ASP A 1032 -12.18 -11.23 -25.69
CA ASP A 1032 -12.89 -10.28 -26.55
C ASP A 1032 -12.75 -10.64 -28.06
N GLN A 1033 -11.99 -11.69 -28.41
CA GLN A 1033 -11.72 -12.12 -29.80
C GLN A 1033 -11.03 -11.07 -30.67
N VAL A 1034 -10.33 -10.14 -30.03
CA VAL A 1034 -9.63 -9.03 -30.69
C VAL A 1034 -8.23 -9.43 -31.15
N VAL A 1035 -7.65 -10.43 -30.49
CA VAL A 1035 -6.39 -11.04 -30.91
C VAL A 1035 -6.72 -12.16 -31.90
N SER A 1036 -6.24 -12.03 -33.14
CA SER A 1036 -6.46 -13.07 -34.17
C SER A 1036 -5.75 -14.36 -33.75
N THR A 1037 -6.52 -15.31 -33.20
CA THR A 1037 -6.03 -16.66 -32.90
C THR A 1037 -6.15 -17.60 -34.11
N ARG A 1038 -6.74 -17.13 -35.23
CA ARG A 1038 -6.92 -17.90 -36.48
C ARG A 1038 -5.64 -18.11 -37.29
N ALA A 1039 -4.53 -17.44 -36.96
CA ALA A 1039 -3.22 -17.75 -37.54
C ALA A 1039 -2.74 -19.17 -37.19
N LEU A 1040 -3.34 -19.82 -36.18
CA LEU A 1040 -3.13 -21.23 -35.87
C LEU A 1040 -3.89 -22.19 -36.81
N ALA A 1041 -4.77 -21.69 -37.69
CA ALA A 1041 -5.70 -22.49 -38.50
C ALA A 1041 -5.41 -22.52 -40.00
N ASN A 1042 -4.54 -21.64 -40.55
CA ASN A 1042 -4.19 -21.65 -41.98
C ASN A 1042 -2.75 -22.16 -42.23
N PRO A 1043 -2.58 -23.38 -42.77
CA PRO A 1043 -1.30 -24.08 -42.81
C PRO A 1043 -0.53 -23.99 -44.15
N SER A 1044 -0.73 -22.95 -44.95
CA SER A 1044 -0.24 -22.91 -46.34
C SER A 1044 1.16 -22.31 -46.57
N ASN A 1045 1.96 -22.03 -45.54
CA ASN A 1045 3.36 -21.58 -45.70
C ASN A 1045 4.36 -22.56 -45.05
N THR A 1046 5.46 -22.82 -45.75
CA THR A 1046 6.52 -23.81 -45.45
C THR A 1046 7.27 -23.62 -44.11
N SER A 1047 6.99 -22.57 -43.34
CA SER A 1047 7.43 -22.40 -41.94
C SER A 1047 6.48 -23.02 -40.89
N ALA A 1048 5.39 -23.66 -41.31
CA ALA A 1048 4.35 -24.20 -40.44
C ALA A 1048 4.75 -25.43 -39.60
N LEU A 1049 5.79 -26.17 -40.00
CA LEU A 1049 6.20 -27.40 -39.30
C LEU A 1049 6.76 -27.09 -37.91
N ASP A 1050 7.64 -26.09 -37.80
CA ASP A 1050 8.17 -25.62 -36.51
C ASP A 1050 7.04 -25.08 -35.63
N VAL A 1051 6.13 -24.25 -36.16
CA VAL A 1051 5.02 -23.69 -35.37
C VAL A 1051 4.09 -24.78 -34.82
N ARG A 1052 3.84 -25.86 -35.57
CA ARG A 1052 3.04 -27.02 -35.10
C ARG A 1052 3.74 -27.80 -33.98
N VAL A 1053 5.04 -28.07 -34.13
CA VAL A 1053 5.83 -28.79 -33.12
C VAL A 1053 5.96 -27.93 -31.85
N PHE A 1054 6.23 -26.63 -31.98
CA PHE A 1054 6.28 -25.72 -30.84
C PHE A 1054 4.91 -25.53 -30.17
N ALA A 1055 3.82 -25.41 -30.94
CA ALA A 1055 2.47 -25.27 -30.38
C ALA A 1055 2.01 -26.53 -29.64
N SER A 1056 2.31 -27.73 -30.16
CA SER A 1056 1.97 -29.00 -29.50
C SER A 1056 2.75 -29.20 -28.19
N VAL A 1057 4.07 -28.96 -28.18
CA VAL A 1057 4.89 -29.05 -26.96
C VAL A 1057 4.40 -28.09 -25.86
N HIS A 1058 4.05 -26.86 -26.22
CA HIS A 1058 3.54 -25.89 -25.24
C HIS A 1058 2.09 -26.13 -24.82
N TYR A 1059 1.30 -26.78 -25.68
CA TYR A 1059 -0.03 -27.27 -25.31
C TYR A 1059 0.09 -28.29 -24.17
N THR A 1060 0.94 -29.30 -24.32
CA THR A 1060 1.21 -30.31 -23.28
C THR A 1060 1.71 -29.69 -21.98
N GLU A 1061 2.65 -28.73 -22.06
CA GLU A 1061 3.17 -28.02 -20.88
C GLU A 1061 2.06 -27.30 -20.07
N ARG A 1062 1.01 -26.79 -20.73
CA ARG A 1062 -0.12 -26.11 -20.06
C ARG A 1062 -0.97 -27.09 -19.24
N HIS A 1063 -1.30 -28.27 -19.78
CA HIS A 1063 -2.06 -29.30 -19.03
C HIS A 1063 -1.20 -29.88 -17.91
N ASP A 1064 0.05 -30.21 -18.19
CA ASP A 1064 0.99 -30.75 -17.19
C ASP A 1064 1.14 -29.83 -15.98
N ASN A 1065 1.12 -28.50 -16.18
CA ASN A 1065 1.19 -27.56 -15.07
C ASN A 1065 -0.04 -27.62 -14.15
N ILE A 1066 -1.23 -27.86 -14.70
CA ILE A 1066 -2.45 -28.05 -13.91
C ILE A 1066 -2.42 -29.41 -13.23
N ALA A 1067 -2.09 -30.48 -13.95
CA ALA A 1067 -1.93 -31.81 -13.39
C ALA A 1067 -0.89 -31.84 -12.25
N LYS A 1068 0.25 -31.14 -12.39
CA LYS A 1068 1.25 -30.99 -11.32
C LYS A 1068 0.69 -30.31 -10.07
N ILE A 1069 -0.20 -29.34 -10.22
CA ILE A 1069 -0.85 -28.69 -9.07
C ILE A 1069 -1.74 -29.70 -8.34
N ILE A 1070 -2.58 -30.43 -9.08
CA ILE A 1070 -3.46 -31.47 -8.52
C ILE A 1070 -2.64 -32.55 -7.83
N HIS A 1071 -1.66 -33.12 -8.52
CA HIS A 1071 -0.79 -34.17 -8.00
C HIS A 1071 -0.04 -33.73 -6.73
N LEU A 1072 0.54 -32.52 -6.73
CA LEU A 1072 1.28 -32.00 -5.57
C LEU A 1072 0.39 -31.86 -4.33
N GLU A 1073 -0.84 -31.37 -4.49
CA GLU A 1073 -1.78 -31.21 -3.40
C GLU A 1073 -2.37 -32.54 -2.94
N MET A 1074 -2.58 -33.50 -3.85
CA MET A 1074 -2.93 -34.88 -3.50
C MET A 1074 -1.85 -35.53 -2.62
N LEU A 1075 -0.57 -35.44 -3.00
CA LEU A 1075 0.51 -36.03 -2.19
C LEU A 1075 0.58 -35.46 -0.77
N LYS A 1076 0.26 -34.16 -0.60
CA LYS A 1076 0.17 -33.53 0.73
C LYS A 1076 -1.03 -34.05 1.51
N TYR A 1077 -2.19 -34.14 0.87
CA TYR A 1077 -3.42 -34.64 1.49
C TYR A 1077 -3.26 -36.10 1.95
N LEU A 1078 -2.71 -36.95 1.07
CA LEU A 1078 -2.51 -38.38 1.31
C LEU A 1078 -1.30 -38.68 2.21
N LYS A 1079 -0.57 -37.64 2.66
CA LYS A 1079 0.64 -37.75 3.50
C LYS A 1079 1.71 -38.69 2.92
N ILE A 1080 1.76 -38.88 1.60
CA ILE A 1080 2.79 -39.68 0.93
C ILE A 1080 4.14 -38.94 0.99
N LYS A 1081 4.11 -37.62 0.87
CA LYS A 1081 5.30 -36.76 0.90
C LYS A 1081 4.92 -35.33 1.25
N ASN A 1082 5.80 -34.60 1.93
CA ASN A 1082 5.65 -33.15 2.12
C ASN A 1082 6.61 -32.37 1.20
N PRO A 1083 6.29 -32.20 -0.09
CA PRO A 1083 7.15 -31.44 -0.98
C PRO A 1083 7.10 -29.96 -0.61
N GLU A 1084 8.20 -29.44 -0.06
CA GLU A 1084 8.40 -27.99 0.18
C GLU A 1084 8.45 -27.16 -1.12
N LYS A 1085 8.40 -27.82 -2.28
CA LYS A 1085 8.56 -27.21 -3.60
C LYS A 1085 7.23 -26.72 -4.16
N LYS A 1086 7.31 -25.69 -5.01
CA LYS A 1086 6.17 -25.19 -5.79
C LYS A 1086 5.96 -26.03 -7.04
N TYR A 1087 4.73 -26.06 -7.58
CA TYR A 1087 4.39 -26.90 -8.73
C TYR A 1087 5.30 -26.72 -9.96
N TYR A 1088 5.80 -25.50 -10.20
CA TYR A 1088 6.68 -25.20 -11.33
C TYR A 1088 8.14 -25.62 -11.13
N GLU A 1089 8.53 -25.94 -9.89
CA GLU A 1089 9.82 -26.57 -9.53
C GLU A 1089 9.67 -28.06 -9.24
N TYR A 1090 8.43 -28.55 -9.20
CA TYR A 1090 8.08 -29.92 -8.89
C TYR A 1090 8.21 -30.82 -10.12
N ARG A 1091 8.79 -32.00 -9.92
CA ARG A 1091 8.90 -33.06 -10.91
C ARG A 1091 8.24 -34.32 -10.33
N PRO A 1092 7.05 -34.69 -10.81
CA PRO A 1092 6.37 -35.89 -10.34
C PRO A 1092 7.19 -37.13 -10.71
N GLN A 1093 7.17 -38.13 -9.83
CA GLN A 1093 7.68 -39.48 -10.10
C GLN A 1093 6.58 -40.31 -10.72
N GLU A 1094 6.94 -41.35 -11.48
CA GLU A 1094 5.96 -42.23 -12.14
C GLU A 1094 5.03 -42.92 -11.13
N LEU A 1095 5.56 -43.31 -9.97
CA LEU A 1095 4.80 -43.89 -8.85
C LEU A 1095 5.28 -43.28 -7.53
N GLU A 1096 4.34 -42.80 -6.72
CA GLU A 1096 4.53 -42.47 -5.32
C GLU A 1096 3.50 -43.26 -4.49
N GLU A 1097 3.93 -43.94 -3.43
CA GLU A 1097 3.05 -44.77 -2.60
C GLU A 1097 3.37 -44.71 -1.12
N ASN A 1098 2.39 -45.07 -0.29
CA ASN A 1098 2.56 -45.37 1.12
C ASN A 1098 1.75 -46.65 1.48
N GLU A 1099 1.60 -46.94 2.78
CA GLU A 1099 0.87 -48.13 3.26
C GLU A 1099 -0.59 -48.16 2.79
N HIS A 1100 -1.23 -47.01 2.58
CA HIS A 1100 -2.66 -46.90 2.29
C HIS A 1100 -2.99 -46.46 0.86
N HIS A 1101 -2.04 -45.87 0.13
CA HIS A 1101 -2.32 -45.20 -1.14
C HIS A 1101 -1.21 -45.45 -2.17
N LYS A 1102 -1.61 -45.58 -3.45
CA LYS A 1102 -0.72 -45.54 -4.63
C LYS A 1102 -1.16 -44.41 -5.55
N VAL A 1103 -0.22 -43.59 -6.02
CA VAL A 1103 -0.49 -42.50 -6.96
C VAL A 1103 0.46 -42.62 -8.15
N TYR A 1104 -0.10 -42.82 -9.34
CA TYR A 1104 0.64 -42.90 -10.60
C TYR A 1104 0.55 -41.56 -11.35
N TRP A 1105 1.64 -41.22 -12.05
CA TRP A 1105 1.73 -40.02 -12.89
C TRP A 1105 2.08 -40.38 -14.32
N ASN A 1106 1.25 -40.00 -15.29
CA ASN A 1106 1.44 -40.25 -16.73
C ASN A 1106 1.95 -41.68 -17.01
N THR A 1107 1.44 -42.68 -16.27
CA THR A 1107 1.86 -44.08 -16.36
C THR A 1107 0.77 -44.89 -17.05
N GLN A 1108 1.18 -45.82 -17.91
CA GLN A 1108 0.28 -46.77 -18.53
C GLN A 1108 -0.17 -47.80 -17.48
N ILE A 1109 -1.48 -47.95 -17.30
CA ILE A 1109 -2.06 -48.96 -16.42
C ILE A 1109 -2.20 -50.26 -17.21
N GLN A 1110 -1.74 -51.36 -16.61
CA GLN A 1110 -1.82 -52.69 -17.19
C GLN A 1110 -3.14 -53.35 -16.78
N THR A 1111 -3.82 -53.95 -17.76
CA THR A 1111 -5.07 -54.69 -17.59
C THR A 1111 -4.95 -56.04 -18.30
N ASP A 1112 -5.76 -57.01 -17.91
CA ASP A 1112 -5.83 -58.34 -18.53
C ASP A 1112 -6.33 -58.29 -20.00
N ARG A 1113 -7.07 -57.24 -20.35
CA ARG A 1113 -7.55 -56.95 -21.71
C ARG A 1113 -6.83 -55.74 -22.31
N SER A 1114 -6.74 -55.73 -23.65
CA SER A 1114 -6.17 -54.61 -24.40
C SER A 1114 -7.15 -53.44 -24.45
N VAL A 1115 -6.94 -52.43 -23.61
CA VAL A 1115 -7.74 -51.18 -23.60
C VAL A 1115 -7.05 -50.10 -24.44
N VAL A 1116 -7.82 -49.45 -25.34
CA VAL A 1116 -7.31 -48.42 -26.27
C VAL A 1116 -6.76 -47.19 -25.55
N HIS A 1117 -7.39 -46.81 -24.43
CA HIS A 1117 -6.99 -45.64 -23.62
C HIS A 1117 -6.64 -46.06 -22.21
N ASN A 1118 -5.37 -46.38 -21.97
CA ASN A 1118 -4.88 -46.93 -20.69
C ASN A 1118 -3.84 -46.03 -19.98
N LYS A 1119 -3.72 -44.76 -20.38
CA LYS A 1119 -2.78 -43.79 -19.80
C LYS A 1119 -3.49 -42.51 -19.36
N PRO A 1120 -4.11 -42.47 -18.17
CA PRO A 1120 -4.61 -41.24 -17.55
C PRO A 1120 -3.46 -40.34 -17.07
N ASP A 1121 -3.74 -39.05 -16.85
CA ASP A 1121 -2.73 -38.12 -16.31
C ASP A 1121 -2.31 -38.51 -14.88
N ILE A 1122 -3.29 -38.81 -14.03
CA ILE A 1122 -3.08 -39.24 -12.65
C ILE A 1122 -4.02 -40.40 -12.33
N VAL A 1123 -3.48 -41.43 -11.67
CA VAL A 1123 -4.29 -42.54 -11.12
C VAL A 1123 -4.03 -42.66 -9.63
N TRP A 1124 -5.08 -42.53 -8.82
CA TRP A 1124 -4.99 -42.73 -7.37
C TRP A 1124 -5.75 -43.98 -6.96
N ILE A 1125 -5.07 -44.91 -6.28
CA ILE A 1125 -5.65 -46.10 -5.69
C ILE A 1125 -5.59 -45.99 -4.17
N ASP A 1126 -6.75 -46.08 -3.53
CA ASP A 1126 -6.91 -46.23 -2.09
C ASP A 1126 -6.99 -47.72 -1.73
N LYS A 1127 -5.95 -48.23 -1.06
CA LYS A 1127 -5.82 -49.64 -0.68
C LYS A 1127 -6.83 -50.02 0.42
N ASN A 1128 -7.19 -49.08 1.30
CA ASN A 1128 -8.09 -49.32 2.41
C ASN A 1128 -9.55 -49.36 1.94
N GLU A 1129 -9.97 -48.34 1.19
CA GLU A 1129 -11.32 -48.28 0.63
C GLU A 1129 -11.51 -49.20 -0.58
N LYS A 1130 -10.41 -49.75 -1.13
CA LYS A 1130 -10.36 -50.48 -2.40
C LYS A 1130 -11.02 -49.68 -3.53
N LYS A 1131 -10.67 -48.40 -3.66
CA LYS A 1131 -11.20 -47.51 -4.71
C LYS A 1131 -10.09 -46.97 -5.59
N ALA A 1132 -10.38 -46.76 -6.87
CA ALA A 1132 -9.48 -46.05 -7.78
C ALA A 1132 -10.14 -44.81 -8.40
N TYR A 1133 -9.33 -43.78 -8.64
CA TYR A 1133 -9.72 -42.53 -9.28
C TYR A 1133 -8.82 -42.29 -10.49
N LEU A 1134 -9.41 -42.23 -11.68
CA LEU A 1134 -8.75 -41.90 -12.95
C LEU A 1134 -8.97 -40.42 -13.24
N ILE A 1135 -7.93 -39.61 -13.06
CA ILE A 1135 -8.03 -38.14 -13.15
C ILE A 1135 -7.41 -37.70 -14.47
N ASP A 1136 -8.18 -36.98 -15.27
CA ASP A 1136 -7.75 -36.46 -16.57
C ASP A 1136 -7.95 -34.95 -16.62
N VAL A 1137 -6.89 -34.22 -16.95
CA VAL A 1137 -6.86 -32.75 -16.97
C VAL A 1137 -6.93 -32.28 -18.41
N ALA A 1138 -7.95 -31.49 -18.74
CA ALA A 1138 -8.13 -30.97 -20.09
C ALA A 1138 -8.26 -29.43 -20.12
N VAL A 1139 -7.56 -28.84 -21.09
CA VAL A 1139 -7.58 -27.42 -21.45
C VAL A 1139 -8.04 -27.18 -22.90
N PRO A 1140 -9.34 -27.38 -23.21
CA PRO A 1140 -9.88 -27.24 -24.56
C PRO A 1140 -10.08 -25.77 -24.96
N LEU A 1141 -10.55 -25.55 -26.20
CA LEU A 1141 -11.15 -24.28 -26.58
C LEU A 1141 -12.46 -24.06 -25.80
N TYR A 1142 -12.84 -22.79 -25.64
CA TYR A 1142 -13.91 -22.38 -24.73
C TYR A 1142 -15.29 -22.98 -25.05
N HIS A 1143 -15.63 -23.17 -26.32
CA HIS A 1143 -16.89 -23.78 -26.75
C HIS A 1143 -16.91 -25.32 -26.60
N ASN A 1144 -15.76 -25.95 -26.32
CA ASN A 1144 -15.63 -27.41 -26.20
C ASN A 1144 -15.59 -27.90 -24.75
N VAL A 1145 -15.70 -27.02 -23.74
CA VAL A 1145 -15.53 -27.39 -22.32
C VAL A 1145 -16.46 -28.53 -21.90
N VAL A 1146 -17.75 -28.42 -22.21
CA VAL A 1146 -18.76 -29.44 -21.84
C VAL A 1146 -18.57 -30.72 -22.65
N LYS A 1147 -18.27 -30.60 -23.95
CA LYS A 1147 -18.03 -31.75 -24.84
C LYS A 1147 -16.81 -32.56 -24.37
N THR A 1148 -15.69 -31.90 -24.10
CA THR A 1148 -14.45 -32.54 -23.64
C THR A 1148 -14.63 -33.23 -22.28
N ALA A 1149 -15.43 -32.67 -21.37
CA ALA A 1149 -15.73 -33.33 -20.10
C ALA A 1149 -16.46 -34.68 -20.31
N LYS A 1150 -17.44 -34.72 -21.23
CA LYS A 1150 -18.16 -35.97 -21.58
C LYS A 1150 -17.27 -36.98 -22.31
N GLU A 1151 -16.44 -36.50 -23.24
CA GLU A 1151 -15.46 -37.33 -23.94
C GLU A 1151 -14.46 -37.97 -22.99
N ASN A 1152 -13.94 -37.22 -22.02
CA ASN A 1152 -13.00 -37.74 -21.01
C ASN A 1152 -13.60 -38.84 -20.15
N ILE A 1153 -14.87 -38.71 -19.76
CA ILE A 1153 -15.58 -39.76 -19.01
C ILE A 1153 -15.66 -41.01 -19.88
N SER A 1154 -16.16 -40.87 -21.12
CA SER A 1154 -16.35 -41.99 -22.05
C SER A 1154 -15.01 -42.68 -22.39
N LYS A 1155 -13.95 -41.89 -22.59
CA LYS A 1155 -12.59 -42.33 -22.95
C LYS A 1155 -12.00 -43.34 -21.97
N TYR A 1156 -12.28 -43.20 -20.67
CA TYR A 1156 -11.70 -44.05 -19.62
C TYR A 1156 -12.71 -44.99 -18.95
N GLN A 1157 -13.93 -45.14 -19.51
CA GLN A 1157 -14.95 -46.06 -18.97
C GLN A 1157 -14.49 -47.52 -19.02
N ASP A 1158 -13.96 -47.97 -20.17
CA ASP A 1158 -13.47 -49.34 -20.33
C ASP A 1158 -12.29 -49.63 -19.40
N LEU A 1159 -11.34 -48.67 -19.30
CA LEU A 1159 -10.23 -48.77 -18.35
C LEU A 1159 -10.73 -48.85 -16.90
N ALA A 1160 -11.73 -48.06 -16.53
CA ALA A 1160 -12.28 -48.07 -15.18
C ALA A 1160 -12.93 -49.42 -14.84
N PHE A 1161 -13.63 -50.03 -15.81
CA PHE A 1161 -14.25 -51.34 -15.68
C PHE A 1161 -13.18 -52.43 -15.53
N ASP A 1162 -12.21 -52.49 -16.44
CA ASP A 1162 -11.16 -53.51 -16.44
C ASP A 1162 -10.25 -53.39 -15.20
N MET A 1163 -9.91 -52.16 -14.78
CA MET A 1163 -9.17 -51.95 -13.52
C MET A 1163 -9.94 -52.44 -12.30
N ARG A 1164 -11.27 -52.30 -12.29
CA ARG A 1164 -12.09 -52.76 -11.17
C ARG A 1164 -11.98 -54.26 -10.99
N GLN A 1165 -12.00 -55.00 -12.11
CA GLN A 1165 -11.87 -56.46 -12.12
C GLN A 1165 -10.42 -56.89 -11.82
N THR A 1166 -9.45 -56.36 -12.57
CA THR A 1166 -8.03 -56.76 -12.50
C THR A 1166 -7.41 -56.49 -11.12
N TYR A 1167 -7.73 -55.33 -10.51
CA TYR A 1167 -7.17 -54.92 -9.23
C TYR A 1167 -8.10 -55.23 -8.04
N HIS A 1168 -9.18 -55.98 -8.24
CA HIS A 1168 -10.18 -56.36 -7.23
C HIS A 1168 -10.70 -55.17 -6.40
N LEU A 1169 -11.02 -54.07 -7.07
CA LEU A 1169 -11.46 -52.82 -6.45
C LEU A 1169 -12.98 -52.82 -6.25
N LYS A 1170 -13.45 -52.22 -5.15
CA LYS A 1170 -14.88 -51.99 -4.88
C LYS A 1170 -15.49 -51.02 -5.89
N ALA A 1171 -14.76 -49.97 -6.28
CA ALA A 1171 -15.19 -48.99 -7.28
C ALA A 1171 -14.02 -48.30 -7.99
N THR A 1172 -14.22 -47.94 -9.25
CA THR A 1172 -13.30 -47.10 -10.03
C THR A 1172 -14.08 -45.91 -10.60
N ARG A 1173 -13.59 -44.69 -10.42
CA ARG A 1173 -14.28 -43.46 -10.86
C ARG A 1173 -13.39 -42.64 -11.80
N VAL A 1174 -13.99 -42.11 -12.87
CA VAL A 1174 -13.33 -41.18 -13.81
C VAL A 1174 -13.65 -39.75 -13.41
N ILE A 1175 -12.60 -38.94 -13.21
CA ILE A 1175 -12.68 -37.58 -12.68
C ILE A 1175 -12.13 -36.59 -13.73
N PRO A 1176 -12.98 -36.00 -14.58
CA PRO A 1176 -12.53 -35.00 -15.55
C PRO A 1176 -12.33 -33.63 -14.86
N LEU A 1177 -11.15 -33.03 -15.03
CA LEU A 1177 -10.83 -31.68 -14.56
C LEU A 1177 -10.63 -30.76 -15.76
N VAL A 1178 -11.70 -30.11 -16.21
CA VAL A 1178 -11.73 -29.32 -17.46
C VAL A 1178 -11.78 -27.81 -17.19
N ILE A 1179 -10.79 -27.08 -17.69
CA ILE A 1179 -10.73 -25.61 -17.70
C ILE A 1179 -10.36 -25.16 -19.10
N SER A 1180 -11.13 -24.29 -19.76
CA SER A 1180 -10.78 -23.84 -21.10
C SER A 1180 -9.48 -23.03 -21.15
N SER A 1181 -8.92 -22.91 -22.36
CA SER A 1181 -7.77 -22.05 -22.64
C SER A 1181 -8.00 -20.57 -22.29
N ASN A 1182 -9.24 -20.09 -22.27
CA ASN A 1182 -9.58 -18.73 -21.87
C ASN A 1182 -10.11 -18.61 -20.43
N GLY A 1183 -10.07 -19.67 -19.63
CA GLY A 1183 -10.38 -19.65 -18.21
C GLY A 1183 -11.84 -19.93 -17.82
N LEU A 1184 -12.66 -20.45 -18.74
CA LEU A 1184 -13.97 -21.02 -18.39
C LEU A 1184 -13.79 -22.35 -17.65
N VAL A 1185 -14.59 -22.58 -16.64
CA VAL A 1185 -14.51 -23.77 -15.78
C VAL A 1185 -15.76 -24.61 -15.97
N HIS A 1186 -15.60 -25.93 -16.11
CA HIS A 1186 -16.74 -26.86 -16.12
C HIS A 1186 -17.46 -26.86 -14.77
N ILE A 1187 -18.80 -27.00 -14.77
CA ILE A 1187 -19.62 -26.91 -13.54
C ILE A 1187 -19.22 -27.93 -12.47
N ASP A 1188 -18.85 -29.15 -12.88
CA ASP A 1188 -18.44 -30.21 -11.95
C ASP A 1188 -17.01 -30.08 -11.43
N PHE A 1189 -16.22 -29.08 -11.85
CA PHE A 1189 -14.81 -28.99 -11.44
C PHE A 1189 -14.64 -28.93 -9.93
N GLU A 1190 -15.43 -28.10 -9.24
CA GLU A 1190 -15.38 -27.99 -7.78
C GLU A 1190 -15.88 -29.26 -7.08
N LYS A 1191 -16.97 -29.85 -7.60
CA LYS A 1191 -17.49 -31.14 -7.12
C LYS A 1191 -16.44 -32.25 -7.23
N ASN A 1192 -15.73 -32.30 -8.34
CA ASN A 1192 -14.66 -33.27 -8.60
C ASN A 1192 -13.46 -33.05 -7.67
N LEU A 1193 -13.10 -31.80 -7.35
CA LEU A 1193 -12.08 -31.54 -6.32
C LEU A 1193 -12.51 -32.01 -4.92
N LYS A 1194 -13.79 -31.79 -4.56
CA LYS A 1194 -14.34 -32.26 -3.27
C LYS A 1194 -14.32 -33.79 -3.18
N GLU A 1195 -14.63 -34.47 -4.27
CA GLU A 1195 -14.56 -35.93 -4.35
C GLU A 1195 -13.13 -36.45 -4.14
N LEU A 1196 -12.14 -35.75 -4.69
CA LEU A 1196 -10.72 -36.04 -4.45
C LEU A 1196 -10.21 -35.59 -3.07
N LYS A 1197 -11.10 -35.08 -2.20
CA LYS A 1197 -10.79 -34.53 -0.87
C LYS A 1197 -9.73 -33.40 -0.92
N LEU A 1198 -9.72 -32.64 -2.02
CA LEU A 1198 -8.79 -31.53 -2.26
C LEU A 1198 -9.41 -30.18 -1.88
N PRO A 1199 -8.61 -29.21 -1.39
CA PRO A 1199 -9.14 -27.91 -1.01
C PRO A 1199 -9.60 -27.09 -2.22
N GLU A 1200 -10.77 -26.44 -2.10
CA GLU A 1200 -11.41 -25.66 -3.17
C GLU A 1200 -10.50 -24.53 -3.71
N ASN A 1201 -9.61 -23.98 -2.89
CA ASN A 1201 -8.71 -22.89 -3.26
C ASN A 1201 -7.71 -23.24 -4.39
N ILE A 1202 -7.56 -24.53 -4.72
CA ILE A 1202 -6.69 -25.02 -5.80
C ILE A 1202 -7.22 -24.59 -7.17
N ILE A 1203 -8.54 -24.45 -7.34
CA ILE A 1203 -9.17 -24.05 -8.60
C ILE A 1203 -8.58 -22.73 -9.13
N SER A 1204 -8.33 -21.76 -8.23
CA SER A 1204 -7.68 -20.50 -8.55
C SER A 1204 -6.25 -20.68 -9.07
N GLN A 1205 -5.50 -21.67 -8.57
CA GLN A 1205 -4.16 -21.96 -9.08
C GLN A 1205 -4.21 -22.64 -10.45
N CYS A 1206 -5.16 -23.55 -10.67
CA CYS A 1206 -5.38 -24.22 -11.96
C CYS A 1206 -5.80 -23.24 -13.05
N ILE A 1207 -6.77 -22.35 -12.77
CA ILE A 1207 -7.18 -21.27 -13.69
C ILE A 1207 -5.99 -20.36 -14.02
N LYS A 1208 -5.19 -20.00 -13.01
CA LYS A 1208 -3.99 -19.18 -13.22
C LYS A 1208 -2.99 -19.88 -14.14
N ALA A 1209 -2.75 -21.17 -13.95
CA ALA A 1209 -1.85 -21.96 -14.78
C ALA A 1209 -2.37 -22.05 -16.22
N ALA A 1210 -3.66 -22.32 -16.42
CA ALA A 1210 -4.32 -22.33 -17.73
C ALA A 1210 -4.12 -20.98 -18.45
N ILE A 1211 -4.47 -19.86 -17.81
CA ILE A 1211 -4.38 -18.52 -18.39
C ILE A 1211 -2.93 -18.14 -18.71
N LEU A 1212 -1.98 -18.38 -17.79
CA LEU A 1212 -0.57 -18.08 -18.03
C LEU A 1212 0.00 -18.91 -19.19
N GLY A 1213 -0.35 -20.21 -19.26
CA GLY A 1213 0.01 -21.08 -20.38
C GLY A 1213 -0.52 -20.54 -21.70
N THR A 1214 -1.81 -20.22 -21.77
CA THR A 1214 -2.42 -19.65 -22.98
C THR A 1214 -1.77 -18.33 -23.39
N VAL A 1215 -1.58 -17.39 -22.46
CA VAL A 1215 -0.96 -16.10 -22.75
C VAL A 1215 0.47 -16.27 -23.28
N ASN A 1216 1.24 -17.19 -22.70
CA ASN A 1216 2.61 -17.47 -23.14
C ASN A 1216 2.64 -18.08 -24.56
N ILE A 1217 1.75 -19.03 -24.85
CA ILE A 1217 1.61 -19.63 -26.18
C ILE A 1217 1.29 -18.55 -27.21
N VAL A 1218 0.26 -17.74 -26.97
CA VAL A 1218 -0.19 -16.71 -27.91
C VAL A 1218 0.90 -15.66 -28.12
N ARG A 1219 1.60 -15.21 -27.08
CA ARG A 1219 2.70 -14.24 -27.22
C ARG A 1219 3.85 -14.76 -28.09
N ARG A 1220 4.23 -16.03 -27.91
CA ARG A 1220 5.29 -16.65 -28.71
C ARG A 1220 4.88 -16.81 -30.16
N VAL A 1221 3.67 -17.31 -30.42
CA VAL A 1221 3.13 -17.48 -31.79
C VAL A 1221 3.04 -16.14 -32.52
N MET A 1222 2.67 -15.07 -31.81
CA MET A 1222 2.55 -13.72 -32.38
C MET A 1222 3.89 -12.94 -32.42
N ASN A 1223 5.03 -13.57 -32.10
CA ASN A 1223 6.34 -12.91 -31.95
C ASN A 1223 6.32 -11.65 -31.05
N MET A 1224 5.45 -11.63 -30.04
CA MET A 1224 5.36 -10.54 -29.08
C MET A 1224 6.35 -10.81 -27.93
N GLU A 1225 7.39 -10.00 -27.79
CA GLU A 1225 8.27 -10.09 -26.61
C GLU A 1225 7.47 -9.85 -25.31
N PRO A 1226 7.72 -10.63 -24.23
CA PRO A 1226 6.93 -10.65 -22.98
C PRO A 1226 6.65 -9.30 -22.31
#